data_AF-A0A6A6YNC6-F1
#
_entry.id   AF-A0A6A6YNC6-F1
#
_cell.length_a   1.000
_cell.length_b   1.000
_cell.length_c   1.000
_cell.angle_alpha   90.00
_cell.angle_beta   90.00
_cell.angle_gamma   90.00
#
_symmetry.space_group_name_H-M   'P 1'
#
loop_
_entity.id
_entity.type
_entity.pdbx_description
1 polymer ?
#
loop_
_entity_poly.entity_id
_entity_poly.type
_entity_poly.pdbx_seq_one_letter_code
_entity_poly.pdbx_strand_id
1 'polypeptide(L)'
;MIPKVRRKPYSREVRLKTHRTRQLASCIRCHTQRIRCDPNPEDETHPCLTCLNSHPRTRYLGCLRYKISESVLFRTGVGPYTFYQHHPMTGPKYGDFMLQTSRKWVDNKVHVLEITQDIQSVCRLEVRQFEPPEEIDAVDLKGRSMYHIPWAIADADKATNAFKEFLDKSLVPYLGTLLDESDQIVWEVFHSAISFAFSKDKPVEVLQKALRLWVACRFIEGKWRCCGADKLGAGELKNPFRSPDWISPPPYIDYQYASIIMHRILRPLRLEVLRTLQKLIEENNSNNWYTIFLVTFVLLHNYERGVAFQRAFSAKREAPVSNIPFSHDFNWKSKDAQHMAKLDQQQVDLLTWLSNIARQKGMIWIEPTRQAVNPFGKENVGSWHVQVRQGPVPFDTKLAWNTSTFRSEQDYIFEVTTSQNLEVATALNKFLDLGLDGHEISPQNFQLPTLGESLRQHAQEVHSGRGFVTIRGIDFDLYSREDGILVFLGLASYIGEKRAKQDDQGNMLMHIRDAKSSAISQSDRPTRFSNRASTFHTDPFPDILGLLAKSCAAKGGNHIIASSLSIYNAIAAVRPDILEVLARPDWPFDSPGGLIERTMRPILFYHGGHAIFNYAREPLIGLDNVPRSSGFPTLTRYQREALDFLEATAHANQLVLQNLPGDLTFINNHGLLHSREAFEDEPEKSRYLVRLWLKNDALAWKLPRVLREGNERLFEDNEVEEQWNIVPLPRLTFTVAERLSS
;
A
#
# COMPACT_ATOMS: atom_id res chain seq x y z
N MET A 1 -4.61 55.08 45.38
CA MET A 1 -4.55 53.60 45.24
C MET A 1 -5.71 53.00 46.04
N ILE A 2 -6.70 52.41 45.38
CA ILE A 2 -7.82 51.74 46.07
C ILE A 2 -7.30 50.40 46.62
N PRO A 3 -7.50 50.05 47.91
CA PRO A 3 -7.00 48.79 48.46
C PRO A 3 -7.71 47.61 47.79
N LYS A 4 -6.95 46.66 47.24
CA LYS A 4 -7.51 45.38 46.77
C LYS A 4 -8.10 44.64 47.97
N VAL A 5 -9.43 44.64 48.06
CA VAL A 5 -10.18 43.86 49.05
C VAL A 5 -9.77 42.38 48.94
N ARG A 6 -9.12 41.84 49.97
CA ARG A 6 -8.82 40.40 50.06
C ARG A 6 -10.14 39.63 50.20
N ARG A 7 -10.43 38.74 49.25
CA ARG A 7 -11.61 37.87 49.30
C ARG A 7 -11.59 37.02 50.59
N LYS A 8 -12.72 36.98 51.33
CA LYS A 8 -12.87 36.12 52.52
C LYS A 8 -12.66 34.64 52.15
N PRO A 9 -12.11 33.81 53.05
CA PRO A 9 -11.96 32.37 52.82
C PRO A 9 -13.32 31.71 52.54
N TYR A 10 -13.34 30.76 51.61
CA TYR A 10 -14.55 29.98 51.33
C TYR A 10 -14.99 29.17 52.56
N SER A 11 -16.30 29.08 52.79
CA SER A 11 -16.87 28.20 53.83
C SER A 11 -16.50 26.73 53.58
N ARG A 12 -16.56 25.89 54.62
CA ARG A 12 -16.22 24.46 54.55
C ARG A 12 -17.01 23.74 53.45
N GLU A 13 -18.30 24.03 53.34
CA GLU A 13 -19.17 23.47 52.31
C GLU A 13 -18.76 23.90 50.89
N VAL A 14 -18.39 25.17 50.72
CA VAL A 14 -17.90 25.70 49.44
C VAL A 14 -16.56 25.05 49.06
N ARG A 15 -15.67 24.81 50.03
CA ARG A 15 -14.40 24.10 49.83
C ARG A 15 -14.61 22.64 49.42
N LEU A 16 -15.53 21.91 50.05
CA LEU A 16 -15.91 20.54 49.70
C LEU A 16 -16.47 20.46 48.27
N LYS A 17 -17.40 21.36 47.93
CA LYS A 17 -17.94 21.47 46.57
C LYS A 17 -16.85 21.77 45.55
N THR A 18 -15.94 22.71 45.84
CA THR A 18 -14.81 23.04 44.95
C THR A 18 -13.82 21.89 44.79
N HIS A 19 -13.55 21.11 45.86
CA HIS A 19 -12.73 19.90 45.78
C HIS A 19 -13.41 18.84 44.90
N ARG A 20 -14.70 18.61 45.09
CA ARG A 20 -15.49 17.67 44.28
C ARG A 20 -15.53 18.07 42.80
N THR A 21 -15.70 19.36 42.48
CA THR A 21 -15.60 19.86 41.09
C THR A 21 -14.19 19.71 40.51
N ARG A 22 -13.12 19.73 41.33
CA ARG A 22 -11.75 19.47 40.84
C ARG A 22 -11.53 17.99 40.51
N GLN A 23 -12.09 17.09 41.31
CA GLN A 23 -12.04 15.64 41.04
C GLN A 23 -12.83 15.28 39.77
N LEU A 24 -14.03 15.86 39.60
CA LEU A 24 -14.89 15.58 38.45
C LEU A 24 -14.57 16.40 37.19
N ALA A 25 -13.72 17.41 37.32
CA ALA A 25 -13.59 18.54 36.40
C ALA A 25 -14.89 19.38 36.24
N SER A 26 -14.71 20.69 36.04
CA SER A 26 -15.81 21.58 35.65
C SER A 26 -16.25 21.28 34.23
N CYS A 27 -17.56 21.33 33.95
CA CYS A 27 -18.05 21.19 32.58
C CYS A 27 -17.58 22.35 31.68
N ILE A 28 -17.48 22.09 30.38
CA ILE A 28 -17.01 23.05 29.36
C ILE A 28 -17.81 24.36 29.45
N ARG A 29 -19.15 24.29 29.52
CA ARG A 29 -19.99 25.49 29.65
C ARG A 29 -19.62 26.35 30.85
N CYS A 30 -19.62 25.76 32.05
CA CYS A 30 -19.34 26.50 33.28
C CYS A 30 -17.92 27.06 33.29
N HIS A 31 -16.96 26.30 32.74
CA HIS A 31 -15.59 26.74 32.55
C HIS A 31 -15.49 27.96 31.62
N THR A 32 -16.06 27.87 30.40
CA THR A 32 -16.04 28.95 29.40
C THR A 32 -16.75 30.21 29.89
N GLN A 33 -17.88 30.05 30.59
CA GLN A 33 -18.62 31.18 31.18
C GLN A 33 -17.99 31.70 32.48
N ARG A 34 -16.91 31.08 32.97
CA ARG A 34 -16.24 31.40 34.25
C ARG A 34 -17.20 31.44 35.45
N ILE A 35 -18.22 30.57 35.43
CA ILE A 35 -19.19 30.40 36.52
C ILE A 35 -18.91 29.12 37.30
N ARG A 36 -19.52 28.99 38.48
CA ARG A 36 -19.37 27.80 39.30
C ARG A 36 -20.00 26.58 38.60
N CYS A 37 -19.32 25.44 38.63
CA CYS A 37 -19.88 24.17 38.17
C CYS A 37 -20.22 23.33 39.40
N ASP A 38 -21.52 23.22 39.74
CA ASP A 38 -21.99 22.47 40.91
C ASP A 38 -22.41 21.04 40.51
N PRO A 39 -21.63 19.99 40.85
CA PRO A 39 -21.95 18.61 40.49
C PRO A 39 -23.34 18.20 41.00
N ASN A 40 -24.03 17.35 40.23
CA ASN A 40 -25.32 16.81 40.65
C ASN A 40 -25.07 15.82 41.82
N PRO A 41 -25.74 15.99 42.97
CA PRO A 41 -25.52 15.15 44.14
C PRO A 41 -26.11 13.73 44.02
N GLU A 42 -27.08 13.51 43.14
CA GLU A 42 -27.76 12.22 42.93
C GLU A 42 -26.99 11.31 41.97
N ASP A 43 -26.46 11.87 40.88
CA ASP A 43 -25.63 11.15 39.91
C ASP A 43 -24.57 12.09 39.32
N GLU A 44 -23.29 11.75 39.49
CA GLU A 44 -22.18 12.57 39.03
C GLU A 44 -22.03 12.60 37.50
N THR A 45 -22.61 11.63 36.79
CA THR A 45 -22.69 11.63 35.33
C THR A 45 -23.71 12.66 34.83
N HIS A 46 -24.72 13.02 35.64
CA HIS A 46 -25.77 13.96 35.25
C HIS A 46 -25.23 15.40 35.02
N PRO A 47 -25.96 16.21 34.21
CA PRO A 47 -25.66 17.63 34.08
C PRO A 47 -25.55 18.29 35.45
N CYS A 48 -24.56 19.17 35.61
CA CYS A 48 -24.35 19.93 36.83
C CYS A 48 -25.60 20.79 37.13
N LEU A 49 -25.88 21.06 38.42
CA LEU A 49 -27.05 21.85 38.84
C LEU A 49 -27.06 23.23 38.19
N THR A 50 -25.88 23.81 37.97
CA THR A 50 -25.70 25.09 37.27
C THR A 50 -26.13 25.04 35.79
N CYS A 51 -26.04 23.88 35.15
CA CYS A 51 -26.54 23.66 33.79
C CYS A 51 -28.04 23.35 33.77
N LEU A 52 -28.53 22.55 34.72
CA LEU A 52 -29.95 22.23 34.84
C LEU A 52 -30.81 23.48 35.08
N ASN A 53 -30.34 24.38 35.96
CA ASN A 53 -31.06 25.59 36.35
C ASN A 53 -30.91 26.76 35.35
N SER A 54 -30.34 26.53 34.17
CA SER A 54 -30.12 27.57 33.15
C SER A 54 -31.22 27.59 32.07
N HIS A 55 -31.56 28.80 31.58
CA HIS A 55 -32.61 28.99 30.59
C HIS A 55 -32.32 28.24 29.26
N PRO A 56 -33.36 27.75 28.55
CA PRO A 56 -33.20 26.97 27.32
C PRO A 56 -32.45 27.71 26.20
N ARG A 57 -32.66 29.03 26.05
CA ARG A 57 -31.99 29.87 25.03
C ARG A 57 -30.48 30.02 25.24
N THR A 58 -29.94 29.65 26.40
CA THR A 58 -28.50 29.68 26.72
C THR A 58 -27.79 28.35 26.44
N ARG A 59 -28.49 27.33 25.93
CA ARG A 59 -27.98 25.96 25.72
C ARG A 59 -27.50 25.74 24.28
N TYR A 60 -26.32 26.24 23.93
CA TYR A 60 -25.62 25.80 22.71
C TYR A 60 -24.67 24.61 22.97
N LEU A 61 -24.24 24.40 24.22
CA LEU A 61 -23.40 23.27 24.64
C LEU A 61 -23.99 22.58 25.87
N GLY A 62 -24.09 21.26 25.81
CA GLY A 62 -24.48 20.41 26.95
C GLY A 62 -23.48 20.46 28.11
N CYS A 63 -23.86 19.90 29.25
CA CYS A 63 -22.98 19.80 30.42
C CYS A 63 -21.93 18.68 30.24
N LEU A 64 -20.94 18.92 29.38
CA LEU A 64 -19.86 17.97 29.08
C LEU A 64 -18.64 18.26 29.94
N ARG A 65 -18.06 17.24 30.57
CA ARG A 65 -16.86 17.37 31.43
C ARG A 65 -15.56 16.92 30.75
N TYR A 66 -15.65 16.38 29.53
CA TYR A 66 -14.49 15.93 28.75
C TYR A 66 -13.58 17.10 28.37
N LYS A 67 -12.27 16.92 28.53
CA LYS A 67 -11.27 17.88 28.06
C LYS A 67 -10.44 17.28 26.94
N ILE A 68 -10.15 18.09 25.92
CA ILE A 68 -9.25 17.72 24.83
C ILE A 68 -7.88 17.29 25.38
N SER A 69 -7.40 17.94 26.45
CA SER A 69 -6.13 17.58 27.11
C SER A 69 -6.10 16.20 27.80
N GLU A 70 -7.26 15.57 27.99
CA GLU A 70 -7.41 14.22 28.57
C GLU A 70 -7.50 13.12 27.49
N SER A 71 -7.55 13.49 26.21
CA SER A 71 -7.62 12.55 25.09
C SER A 71 -6.42 11.59 25.04
N VAL A 72 -6.72 10.29 24.96
CA VAL A 72 -5.73 9.22 24.78
C VAL A 72 -5.53 8.96 23.29
N LEU A 73 -4.39 9.41 22.73
CA LEU A 73 -4.11 9.36 21.28
C LEU A 73 -3.31 8.12 20.83
N PHE A 74 -2.86 7.30 21.76
CA PHE A 74 -2.06 6.11 21.49
C PHE A 74 -2.23 5.13 22.65
N ARG A 75 -1.86 3.86 22.46
CA ARG A 75 -1.94 2.87 23.54
C ARG A 75 -1.09 3.29 24.75
N THR A 76 -1.72 3.45 25.91
CA THR A 76 -1.04 3.95 27.12
C THR A 76 -0.53 2.87 28.06
N GLY A 77 -0.61 1.59 27.67
CA GLY A 77 0.04 0.53 28.45
C GLY A 77 -0.21 -0.89 27.95
N VAL A 78 0.59 -1.79 28.50
CA VAL A 78 0.42 -3.25 28.57
C VAL A 78 -0.35 -3.63 29.86
N GLY A 79 -1.08 -2.67 30.42
CA GLY A 79 -1.73 -2.75 31.74
C GLY A 79 -2.63 -3.96 31.98
N PRO A 80 -3.29 -4.59 31.00
CA PRO A 80 -4.08 -5.81 31.24
C PRO A 80 -3.24 -7.05 31.57
N TYR A 81 -1.93 -7.02 31.27
CA TYR A 81 -1.07 -8.18 31.39
C TYR A 81 -0.36 -8.18 32.74
N THR A 82 -0.74 -9.14 33.60
CA THR A 82 -0.22 -9.33 34.96
C THR A 82 1.30 -9.37 35.02
N PHE A 83 1.94 -9.94 34.00
CA PHE A 83 3.40 -9.88 33.81
C PHE A 83 3.89 -8.43 33.93
N TYR A 84 3.52 -7.52 33.03
CA TYR A 84 4.05 -6.16 33.04
C TYR A 84 3.61 -5.28 34.23
N GLN A 85 2.54 -5.66 34.94
CA GLN A 85 2.12 -4.96 36.16
C GLN A 85 3.02 -5.29 37.37
N HIS A 86 3.45 -6.54 37.49
CA HIS A 86 4.18 -7.05 38.67
C HIS A 86 5.66 -7.34 38.38
N HIS A 87 6.07 -7.29 37.11
CA HIS A 87 7.40 -7.66 36.70
C HIS A 87 8.45 -6.65 37.22
N PRO A 88 9.57 -7.11 37.82
CA PRO A 88 10.57 -6.26 38.45
C PRO A 88 11.15 -5.14 37.57
N MET A 89 11.02 -5.26 36.25
CA MET A 89 11.61 -4.34 35.26
C MET A 89 10.75 -3.13 34.86
N THR A 90 9.54 -2.96 35.43
CA THR A 90 8.67 -1.81 35.11
C THR A 90 8.82 -0.64 36.11
N GLY A 91 9.38 -0.92 37.30
CA GLY A 91 9.52 0.03 38.39
C GLY A 91 8.18 0.58 38.90
N PRO A 92 8.17 1.41 39.97
CA PRO A 92 6.96 2.09 40.44
C PRO A 92 6.45 3.17 39.45
N LYS A 93 7.26 3.52 38.43
CA LYS A 93 6.93 4.44 37.36
C LYS A 93 7.39 3.86 36.02
N TYR A 94 6.41 3.53 35.18
CA TYR A 94 6.61 3.06 33.81
C TYR A 94 7.49 4.08 33.03
N GLY A 95 8.70 3.69 32.62
CA GLY A 95 9.64 4.53 31.83
C GLY A 95 11.00 4.89 32.48
N ASP A 96 11.27 4.48 33.72
CA ASP A 96 12.44 4.99 34.47
C ASP A 96 13.75 4.18 34.36
N PHE A 97 13.87 3.18 33.49
CA PHE A 97 15.15 2.44 33.32
C PHE A 97 15.76 1.90 34.62
N MET A 98 14.97 1.72 35.69
CA MET A 98 15.50 1.36 37.00
C MET A 98 15.84 -0.12 37.07
N LEU A 99 16.97 -0.46 36.46
CA LEU A 99 17.90 -1.44 37.01
C LEU A 99 19.30 -0.82 37.05
N GLN A 100 19.48 0.50 37.10
CA GLN A 100 20.81 1.08 37.33
C GLN A 100 21.42 0.60 38.67
N THR A 101 20.60 0.19 39.64
CA THR A 101 21.04 -0.36 40.92
C THR A 101 21.16 -1.89 40.96
N SER A 102 20.75 -2.63 39.93
CA SER A 102 20.79 -4.12 39.93
C SER A 102 21.14 -4.79 38.59
N ARG A 103 21.32 -4.06 37.48
CA ARG A 103 21.94 -4.60 36.25
C ARG A 103 23.43 -4.76 36.48
N LYS A 104 23.86 -6.01 36.58
CA LYS A 104 25.26 -6.37 36.39
C LYS A 104 25.50 -6.53 34.90
N TRP A 105 26.36 -5.68 34.35
CA TRP A 105 26.82 -5.82 32.97
C TRP A 105 27.92 -6.88 32.92
N VAL A 106 27.89 -7.76 31.92
CA VAL A 106 28.93 -8.77 31.73
C VAL A 106 30.28 -8.09 31.46
N ASP A 107 30.28 -7.02 30.66
CA ASP A 107 31.43 -6.19 30.38
C ASP A 107 31.04 -4.72 30.12
N ASN A 108 32.03 -3.89 29.76
CA ASN A 108 31.84 -2.49 29.35
C ASN A 108 31.76 -2.29 27.82
N LYS A 109 31.65 -3.36 27.03
CA LYS A 109 31.67 -3.29 25.58
C LYS A 109 30.30 -2.89 25.05
N VAL A 110 30.27 -1.80 24.28
CA VAL A 110 29.05 -1.31 23.62
C VAL A 110 28.94 -1.93 22.24
N HIS A 111 27.76 -2.46 21.92
CA HIS A 111 27.37 -2.93 20.60
C HIS A 111 26.31 -2.02 20.01
N VAL A 112 26.17 -2.02 18.68
CA VAL A 112 25.13 -1.25 17.98
C VAL A 112 24.16 -2.22 17.33
N LEU A 113 22.90 -2.18 17.77
CA LEU A 113 21.81 -2.89 17.14
C LEU A 113 21.11 -1.98 16.13
N GLU A 114 21.05 -2.40 14.87
CA GLU A 114 20.34 -1.68 13.81
C GLU A 114 18.94 -2.28 13.59
N ILE A 115 17.91 -1.46 13.82
CA ILE A 115 16.50 -1.84 13.66
C ILE A 115 15.78 -0.93 12.67
N THR A 116 14.77 -1.46 11.99
CA THR A 116 13.95 -0.71 11.03
C THR A 116 12.48 -1.15 11.06
N GLN A 117 11.61 -0.30 10.54
CA GLN A 117 10.23 -0.63 10.16
C GLN A 117 10.05 -0.67 8.63
N ASP A 118 11.13 -0.89 7.87
CA ASP A 118 11.14 -0.96 6.40
C ASP A 118 10.69 0.34 5.70
N ILE A 119 10.86 1.47 6.39
CA ILE A 119 10.47 2.81 5.94
C ILE A 119 11.66 3.62 5.39
N GLN A 120 12.63 2.92 4.79
CA GLN A 120 13.89 3.47 4.24
C GLN A 120 14.81 4.16 5.25
N SER A 121 14.49 4.11 6.54
CA SER A 121 15.31 4.63 7.64
C SER A 121 15.76 3.49 8.54
N VAL A 122 16.91 3.65 9.20
CA VAL A 122 17.45 2.71 10.18
C VAL A 122 17.66 3.44 11.51
N CYS A 123 17.21 2.84 12.60
CA CYS A 123 17.44 3.31 13.96
C CYS A 123 18.60 2.49 14.57
N ARG A 124 19.58 3.19 15.13
CA ARG A 124 20.78 2.59 15.73
C ARG A 124 20.70 2.71 17.25
N LEU A 125 20.71 1.58 17.94
CA LEU A 125 20.62 1.52 19.40
C LEU A 125 21.94 1.00 19.98
N GLU A 126 22.53 1.77 20.90
CA GLU A 126 23.64 1.28 21.72
C GLU A 126 23.11 0.29 22.76
N VAL A 127 23.67 -0.91 22.78
CA VAL A 127 23.28 -2.02 23.66
C VAL A 127 24.49 -2.66 24.31
N ARG A 128 24.27 -3.31 25.47
CA ARG A 128 25.27 -4.04 26.25
C ARG A 128 24.68 -5.35 26.75
N GLN A 129 25.54 -6.33 26.97
CA GLN A 129 25.16 -7.62 27.52
C GLN A 129 25.06 -7.55 29.04
N PHE A 130 23.97 -8.06 29.62
CA PHE A 130 23.73 -8.04 31.07
C PHE A 130 23.60 -9.46 31.64
N GLU A 131 23.81 -9.61 32.94
CA GLU A 131 23.53 -10.86 33.66
C GLU A 131 22.02 -10.94 33.95
N PRO A 132 21.30 -11.93 33.39
CA PRO A 132 19.85 -12.05 33.62
C PRO A 132 19.52 -12.46 35.06
N PRO A 133 18.36 -12.07 35.60
CA PRO A 133 17.89 -12.52 36.92
C PRO A 133 17.56 -14.02 36.93
N GLU A 134 17.56 -14.64 38.13
CA GLU A 134 17.35 -16.10 38.31
C GLU A 134 15.96 -16.62 37.86
N GLU A 135 14.97 -15.75 37.65
CA GLU A 135 13.67 -16.12 37.07
C GLU A 135 13.77 -16.29 35.53
N ILE A 136 14.11 -17.51 35.10
CA ILE A 136 14.44 -17.86 33.69
C ILE A 136 13.20 -18.05 32.79
N ASP A 137 11.99 -18.21 33.37
CA ASP A 137 10.78 -18.64 32.64
C ASP A 137 9.89 -17.48 32.13
N ALA A 138 10.35 -16.23 32.26
CA ALA A 138 9.61 -15.07 31.75
C ALA A 138 9.53 -15.08 30.21
N VAL A 139 8.32 -15.04 29.66
CA VAL A 139 8.08 -14.94 28.21
C VAL A 139 7.35 -13.65 27.84
N ASP A 140 7.64 -13.12 26.64
CA ASP A 140 6.94 -11.96 26.10
C ASP A 140 5.53 -12.30 25.59
N LEU A 141 4.81 -11.30 25.06
CA LEU A 141 3.47 -11.46 24.48
C LEU A 141 3.42 -12.34 23.20
N LYS A 142 4.56 -12.92 22.81
CA LYS A 142 4.73 -13.81 21.65
C LYS A 142 5.28 -15.19 22.09
N GLY A 143 5.42 -15.44 23.39
CA GLY A 143 5.96 -16.70 23.92
C GLY A 143 7.49 -16.81 23.85
N ARG A 144 8.20 -15.72 23.54
CA ARG A 144 9.67 -15.73 23.45
C ARG A 144 10.28 -15.48 24.82
N SER A 145 11.30 -16.25 25.20
CA SER A 145 12.03 -16.04 26.46
C SER A 145 12.59 -14.62 26.53
N MET A 146 12.29 -13.93 27.64
CA MET A 146 12.67 -12.54 27.88
C MET A 146 14.17 -12.35 27.98
N TYR A 147 14.88 -13.37 28.49
CA TYR A 147 16.27 -13.25 28.93
C TYR A 147 17.23 -14.19 28.21
N HIS A 148 16.74 -15.10 27.37
CA HIS A 148 17.57 -16.02 26.58
C HIS A 148 18.62 -15.29 25.72
N ILE A 149 18.27 -14.10 25.22
CA ILE A 149 19.18 -13.18 24.53
C ILE A 149 19.42 -11.97 25.44
N PRO A 150 20.44 -11.99 26.32
CA PRO A 150 20.57 -11.07 27.44
C PRO A 150 21.24 -9.75 27.04
N TRP A 151 20.63 -9.04 26.08
CA TRP A 151 21.05 -7.72 25.64
C TRP A 151 20.06 -6.65 26.09
N ALA A 152 20.57 -5.49 26.45
CA ALA A 152 19.77 -4.35 26.92
C ALA A 152 20.31 -3.04 26.35
N ILE A 153 19.42 -2.06 26.16
CA ILE A 153 19.79 -0.68 25.81
C ILE A 153 20.76 -0.13 26.86
N ALA A 154 21.91 0.34 26.40
CA ALA A 154 23.02 0.81 27.22
C ALA A 154 22.70 2.15 27.90
N ASP A 155 22.07 3.06 27.14
CA ASP A 155 21.75 4.41 27.58
C ASP A 155 20.38 4.84 27.03
N ALA A 156 19.49 5.20 27.95
CA ALA A 156 18.12 5.59 27.65
C ALA A 156 18.01 6.93 26.92
N ASP A 157 18.88 7.89 27.24
CA ASP A 157 18.87 9.23 26.67
C ASP A 157 19.41 9.18 25.24
N LYS A 158 20.50 8.44 25.01
CA LYS A 158 21.00 8.17 23.66
C LYS A 158 19.98 7.43 22.80
N ALA A 159 19.34 6.40 23.33
CA ALA A 159 18.26 5.71 22.62
C ALA A 159 17.06 6.63 22.34
N THR A 160 16.70 7.52 23.28
CA THR A 160 15.66 8.54 23.05
C THR A 160 16.04 9.46 21.88
N ASN A 161 17.30 9.89 21.81
CA ASN A 161 17.79 10.73 20.72
C ASN A 161 17.81 9.96 19.38
N ALA A 162 18.23 8.70 19.37
CA ALA A 162 18.18 7.85 18.18
C ALA A 162 16.76 7.71 17.63
N PHE A 163 15.76 7.52 18.50
CA PHE A 163 14.35 7.48 18.06
C PHE A 163 13.82 8.84 17.57
N LYS A 164 14.27 9.96 18.15
CA LYS A 164 13.91 11.30 17.66
C LYS A 164 14.52 11.56 16.29
N GLU A 165 15.78 11.20 16.08
CA GLU A 165 16.45 11.31 14.79
C GLU A 165 15.77 10.42 13.74
N PHE A 166 15.44 9.18 14.11
CA PHE A 166 14.67 8.28 13.26
C PHE A 166 13.28 8.86 12.94
N LEU A 167 12.57 9.46 13.90
CA LEU A 167 11.30 10.15 13.68
C LEU A 167 11.41 11.29 12.66
N ASP A 168 12.44 12.10 12.77
CA ASP A 168 12.62 13.24 11.87
C ASP A 168 12.97 12.77 10.45
N LYS A 169 13.83 11.75 10.31
CA LYS A 169 14.19 11.14 9.02
C LYS A 169 13.03 10.40 8.36
N SER A 170 12.18 9.76 9.17
CA SER A 170 11.09 8.92 8.68
C SER A 170 9.78 9.68 8.46
N LEU A 171 9.67 10.95 8.85
CA LEU A 171 8.44 11.74 8.75
C LEU A 171 7.84 11.71 7.34
N VAL A 172 8.63 12.10 6.32
CA VAL A 172 8.18 12.11 4.91
C VAL A 172 7.94 10.68 4.38
N PRO A 173 8.86 9.71 4.58
CA PRO A 173 8.61 8.32 4.21
C PRO A 173 7.31 7.71 4.77
N TYR A 174 6.98 7.95 6.04
CA TYR A 174 5.73 7.48 6.63
C TYR A 174 4.51 8.14 5.99
N LEU A 175 4.57 9.45 5.74
CA LEU A 175 3.49 10.16 5.08
C LEU A 175 3.27 9.63 3.67
N GLY A 176 4.33 9.44 2.87
CA GLY A 176 4.23 8.91 1.51
C GLY A 176 3.86 7.43 1.42
N THR A 177 4.09 6.63 2.47
CA THR A 177 3.78 5.19 2.46
C THR A 177 2.40 4.88 3.04
N LEU A 178 1.95 5.67 4.03
CA LEU A 178 0.73 5.39 4.79
C LEU A 178 -0.45 6.28 4.44
N LEU A 179 -0.23 7.46 3.85
CA LEU A 179 -1.32 8.26 3.32
C LEU A 179 -1.75 7.68 1.97
N ASP A 180 -3.06 7.55 1.81
CA ASP A 180 -3.65 6.99 0.61
C ASP A 180 -4.06 8.11 -0.33
N GLU A 181 -3.51 8.13 -1.54
CA GLU A 181 -3.87 9.11 -2.57
C GLU A 181 -5.30 8.89 -3.10
N SER A 182 -5.92 7.73 -2.84
CA SER A 182 -7.31 7.44 -3.23
C SER A 182 -8.33 8.08 -2.29
N ASP A 183 -7.97 8.35 -1.02
CA ASP A 183 -8.77 9.20 -0.12
C ASP A 183 -8.34 10.65 -0.30
N GLN A 184 -8.92 11.30 -1.31
CA GLN A 184 -8.60 12.68 -1.66
C GLN A 184 -8.77 13.65 -0.46
N ILE A 185 -9.72 13.37 0.45
CA ILE A 185 -9.93 14.24 1.62
C ILE A 185 -8.74 14.10 2.57
N VAL A 186 -8.36 12.87 2.92
CA VAL A 186 -7.21 12.62 3.80
C VAL A 186 -5.93 13.16 3.15
N TRP A 187 -5.73 12.87 1.87
CA TRP A 187 -4.55 13.31 1.12
C TRP A 187 -4.40 14.84 1.11
N GLU A 188 -5.41 15.56 0.63
CA GLU A 188 -5.36 17.02 0.49
C GLU A 188 -5.22 17.72 1.85
N VAL A 189 -5.89 17.21 2.88
CA VAL A 189 -5.82 17.77 4.23
C VAL A 189 -4.45 17.51 4.85
N PHE A 190 -3.85 16.33 4.69
CA PHE A 190 -2.50 16.07 5.16
C PHE A 190 -1.45 16.86 4.38
N HIS A 191 -1.59 17.00 3.06
CA HIS A 191 -0.72 17.86 2.25
C HIS A 191 -0.78 19.32 2.69
N SER A 192 -1.99 19.82 2.94
CA SER A 192 -2.21 21.15 3.50
C SER A 192 -1.56 21.28 4.89
N ALA A 193 -1.73 20.28 5.76
CA ALA A 193 -1.10 20.26 7.08
C ALA A 193 0.43 20.31 6.99
N ILE A 194 1.06 19.56 6.07
CA ILE A 194 2.51 19.55 5.85
C ILE A 194 2.98 20.92 5.33
N SER A 195 2.30 21.47 4.32
CA SER A 195 2.64 22.77 3.73
C SER A 195 2.63 23.89 4.77
N PHE A 196 1.59 23.94 5.61
CA PHE A 196 1.49 24.93 6.69
C PHE A 196 2.45 24.65 7.86
N ALA A 197 2.70 23.38 8.18
CA ALA A 197 3.65 23.01 9.22
C ALA A 197 5.07 23.50 8.89
N PHE A 198 5.50 23.36 7.63
CA PHE A 198 6.88 23.62 7.19
C PHE A 198 7.01 24.83 6.25
N SER A 199 6.01 25.73 6.23
CA SER A 199 6.06 26.97 5.45
C SER A 199 7.28 27.82 5.82
N LYS A 200 7.94 28.38 4.79
CA LYS A 200 9.14 29.21 4.95
C LYS A 200 8.85 30.54 5.65
N ASP A 201 7.67 31.10 5.44
CA ASP A 201 7.32 32.45 5.92
C ASP A 201 6.80 32.43 7.37
N LYS A 202 6.01 31.40 7.72
CA LYS A 202 5.40 31.29 9.05
C LYS A 202 5.10 29.81 9.40
N PRO A 203 6.09 29.06 9.90
CA PRO A 203 5.89 27.67 10.28
C PRO A 203 4.93 27.55 11.45
N VAL A 204 3.99 26.60 11.36
CA VAL A 204 3.00 26.35 12.40
C VAL A 204 3.45 25.18 13.28
N GLU A 205 4.09 25.51 14.42
CA GLU A 205 4.75 24.54 15.30
C GLU A 205 3.81 23.44 15.84
N VAL A 206 2.56 23.78 16.13
CA VAL A 206 1.57 22.80 16.61
C VAL A 206 1.26 21.73 15.54
N LEU A 207 1.28 22.10 14.25
CA LEU A 207 1.10 21.14 13.16
C LEU A 207 2.31 20.23 12.99
N GLN A 208 3.53 20.78 13.11
CA GLN A 208 4.75 19.96 13.10
C GLN A 208 4.72 18.92 14.22
N LYS A 209 4.32 19.33 15.43
CA LYS A 209 4.19 18.43 16.59
C LYS A 209 3.06 17.42 16.42
N ALA A 210 1.94 17.80 15.80
CA ALA A 210 0.84 16.88 15.49
C ALA A 210 1.25 15.81 14.46
N LEU A 211 1.98 16.20 13.41
CA LEU A 211 2.51 15.27 12.40
C LEU A 211 3.58 14.34 13.00
N ARG A 212 4.50 14.88 13.82
CA ARG A 212 5.47 14.07 14.58
C ARG A 212 4.77 13.08 15.52
N LEU A 213 3.72 13.51 16.23
CA LEU A 213 2.92 12.64 17.08
C LEU A 213 2.26 11.53 16.26
N TRP A 214 1.66 11.87 15.11
CA TRP A 214 1.03 10.92 14.20
C TRP A 214 2.01 9.84 13.72
N VAL A 215 3.24 10.20 13.34
CA VAL A 215 4.28 9.23 12.94
C VAL A 215 4.80 8.44 14.14
N ALA A 216 5.09 9.10 15.26
CA ALA A 216 5.58 8.42 16.46
C ALA A 216 4.59 7.38 16.99
N CYS A 217 3.27 7.56 16.81
CA CYS A 217 2.28 6.54 17.15
C CYS A 217 2.50 5.25 16.37
N ARG A 218 2.92 5.35 15.10
CA ARG A 218 3.22 4.19 14.25
C ARG A 218 4.42 3.40 14.76
N PHE A 219 5.32 3.98 15.56
CA PHE A 219 6.48 3.23 16.08
C PHE A 219 6.07 2.11 17.03
N ILE A 220 5.00 2.28 17.78
CA ILE A 220 4.50 1.25 18.70
C ILE A 220 3.43 0.35 18.09
N GLU A 221 2.98 0.67 16.88
CA GLU A 221 2.00 -0.10 16.10
C GLU A 221 2.65 -0.90 14.96
N GLY A 222 3.79 -0.41 14.45
CA GLY A 222 4.53 -1.00 13.34
C GLY A 222 5.39 -2.18 13.74
N LYS A 223 5.91 -2.87 12.71
CA LYS A 223 6.71 -4.08 12.87
C LYS A 223 8.20 -3.72 12.85
N TRP A 224 8.88 -3.85 13.99
CA TRP A 224 10.33 -3.69 14.04
C TRP A 224 11.04 -5.01 13.71
N ARG A 225 12.12 -4.92 12.93
CA ARG A 225 13.08 -6.02 12.71
C ARG A 225 14.51 -5.54 12.83
N CYS A 226 15.39 -6.48 13.17
CA CYS A 226 16.84 -6.29 13.05
C CYS A 226 17.21 -6.29 11.56
N CYS A 227 18.00 -5.31 11.15
CA CYS A 227 18.44 -5.15 9.76
C CYS A 227 19.97 -5.04 9.59
N GLY A 228 20.70 -4.86 10.69
CA GLY A 228 22.17 -4.85 10.69
C GLY A 228 22.78 -6.24 10.50
N ALA A 229 24.08 -6.25 10.24
CA ALA A 229 24.87 -7.47 10.11
C ALA A 229 24.91 -8.26 11.44
N ASP A 230 25.12 -7.55 12.56
CA ASP A 230 25.06 -8.13 13.90
C ASP A 230 23.63 -8.02 14.47
N LYS A 231 23.05 -9.19 14.75
CA LYS A 231 21.68 -9.33 15.26
C LYS A 231 21.65 -9.88 16.69
N LEU A 232 22.82 -9.97 17.35
CA LEU A 232 22.96 -10.33 18.76
C LEU A 232 22.33 -11.68 19.14
N GLY A 233 22.30 -12.65 18.21
CA GLY A 233 21.64 -13.95 18.43
C GLY A 233 20.11 -13.92 18.35
N ALA A 234 19.49 -12.78 18.04
CA ALA A 234 18.03 -12.65 18.00
C ALA A 234 17.34 -13.56 16.96
N GLY A 235 18.08 -14.08 15.97
CA GLY A 235 17.58 -15.05 14.99
C GLY A 235 17.22 -16.42 15.58
N GLU A 236 17.73 -16.75 16.76
CA GLU A 236 17.42 -18.01 17.47
C GLU A 236 16.01 -17.98 18.08
N LEU A 237 15.47 -16.78 18.34
CA LEU A 237 14.14 -16.60 18.91
C LEU A 237 13.08 -16.57 17.80
N LYS A 238 12.43 -17.72 17.57
CA LYS A 238 11.30 -17.82 16.63
C LYS A 238 10.14 -16.90 17.06
N ASN A 239 9.58 -16.17 16.10
CA ASN A 239 8.37 -15.39 16.28
C ASN A 239 7.20 -16.10 15.57
N PRO A 240 6.23 -16.68 16.30
CA PRO A 240 5.18 -17.51 15.69
C PRO A 240 4.24 -16.73 14.77
N PHE A 241 4.28 -15.40 14.78
CA PHE A 241 3.42 -14.53 13.98
C PHE A 241 4.12 -13.93 12.76
N ARG A 242 5.31 -14.42 12.38
CA ARG A 242 6.14 -13.85 11.31
C ARG A 242 6.83 -14.95 10.50
N SER A 243 7.27 -14.61 9.28
CA SER A 243 8.09 -15.51 8.46
C SER A 243 9.39 -15.87 9.19
N PRO A 244 9.97 -17.05 8.92
CA PRO A 244 11.27 -17.46 9.46
C PRO A 244 12.41 -16.45 9.23
N ASP A 245 12.35 -15.69 8.13
CA ASP A 245 13.38 -14.70 7.76
C ASP A 245 13.24 -13.38 8.55
N TRP A 246 12.13 -13.21 9.28
CA TRP A 246 11.87 -12.01 10.07
C TRP A 246 12.54 -12.08 11.44
N ILE A 247 13.69 -11.44 11.58
CA ILE A 247 14.42 -11.39 12.85
C ILE A 247 13.92 -10.22 13.69
N SER A 248 13.15 -10.55 14.74
CA SER A 248 12.60 -9.56 15.67
C SER A 248 13.67 -9.11 16.69
N PRO A 249 13.62 -7.87 17.20
CA PRO A 249 14.51 -7.46 18.28
C PRO A 249 14.38 -8.38 19.51
N PRO A 250 15.48 -8.55 20.29
CA PRO A 250 15.43 -9.28 21.55
C PRO A 250 14.28 -8.79 22.43
N PRO A 251 13.48 -9.67 23.07
CA PRO A 251 12.28 -9.27 23.78
C PRO A 251 12.50 -8.18 24.84
N TYR A 252 13.63 -8.23 25.55
CA TYR A 252 13.94 -7.19 26.52
C TYR A 252 14.20 -5.82 25.89
N ILE A 253 14.92 -5.78 24.77
CA ILE A 253 15.12 -4.54 24.00
C ILE A 253 13.78 -4.04 23.42
N ASP A 254 12.93 -4.93 22.89
CA ASP A 254 11.58 -4.63 22.38
C ASP A 254 10.74 -3.90 23.44
N TYR A 255 10.77 -4.42 24.66
CA TYR A 255 10.14 -3.79 25.81
C TYR A 255 10.75 -2.42 26.15
N GLN A 256 12.08 -2.32 26.24
CA GLN A 256 12.77 -1.09 26.64
C GLN A 256 12.50 0.06 25.67
N TYR A 257 12.63 -0.16 24.35
CA TYR A 257 12.37 0.93 23.41
C TYR A 257 10.88 1.29 23.34
N ALA A 258 9.95 0.33 23.48
CA ALA A 258 8.52 0.64 23.50
C ALA A 258 8.21 1.59 24.67
N SER A 259 8.84 1.35 25.82
CA SER A 259 8.78 2.24 26.98
C SER A 259 9.38 3.62 26.71
N ILE A 260 10.60 3.71 26.13
CA ILE A 260 11.19 4.99 25.72
C ILE A 260 10.20 5.79 24.85
N ILE A 261 9.71 5.17 23.78
CA ILE A 261 8.86 5.83 22.79
C ILE A 261 7.56 6.32 23.45
N MET A 262 6.92 5.50 24.30
CA MET A 262 5.70 5.91 24.99
C MET A 262 5.91 7.06 25.98
N HIS A 263 6.95 7.00 26.81
CA HIS A 263 7.12 7.92 27.94
C HIS A 263 7.92 9.17 27.62
N ARG A 264 8.95 9.04 26.80
CA ARG A 264 9.92 10.10 26.51
C ARG A 264 9.65 10.82 25.19
N ILE A 265 8.81 10.25 24.32
CA ILE A 265 8.44 10.85 23.02
C ILE A 265 6.94 11.12 22.93
N LEU A 266 6.11 10.08 22.96
CA LEU A 266 4.67 10.18 22.72
C LEU A 266 3.92 10.97 23.81
N ARG A 267 4.18 10.69 25.09
CA ARG A 267 3.51 11.38 26.20
C ARG A 267 3.81 12.90 26.22
N PRO A 268 5.07 13.36 26.10
CA PRO A 268 5.37 14.78 25.97
C PRO A 268 4.69 15.43 24.76
N LEU A 269 4.83 14.83 23.56
CA LEU A 269 4.22 15.35 22.33
C LEU A 269 2.71 15.49 22.46
N ARG A 270 2.02 14.46 22.98
CA ARG A 270 0.58 14.49 23.21
C ARG A 270 0.17 15.63 24.13
N LEU A 271 0.83 15.77 25.28
CA LEU A 271 0.50 16.82 26.24
C LEU A 271 0.63 18.20 25.62
N GLU A 272 1.68 18.41 24.82
CA GLU A 272 1.95 19.69 24.19
C GLU A 272 0.97 20.01 23.05
N VAL A 273 0.72 19.05 22.15
CA VAL A 273 -0.23 19.20 21.04
C VAL A 273 -1.63 19.50 21.57
N LEU A 274 -2.12 18.72 22.56
CA LEU A 274 -3.47 18.89 23.08
C LEU A 274 -3.64 20.18 23.89
N ARG A 275 -2.63 20.60 24.67
CA ARG A 275 -2.65 21.89 25.38
C ARG A 275 -2.69 23.05 24.39
N THR A 276 -1.89 22.98 23.33
CA THR A 276 -1.83 24.03 22.31
C THR A 276 -3.13 24.10 21.51
N LEU A 277 -3.68 22.95 21.10
CA LEU A 277 -4.97 22.87 20.43
C LEU A 277 -6.10 23.45 21.31
N GLN A 278 -6.13 23.07 22.59
CA GLN A 278 -7.10 23.59 23.54
C GLN A 278 -7.00 25.12 23.67
N LYS A 279 -5.78 25.66 23.78
CA LYS A 279 -5.55 27.10 23.83
C LYS A 279 -6.04 27.81 22.56
N LEU A 280 -5.73 27.28 21.37
CA LEU A 280 -6.15 27.87 20.10
C LEU A 280 -7.69 27.94 19.97
N ILE A 281 -8.39 26.92 20.47
CA ILE A 281 -9.86 26.86 20.52
C ILE A 281 -10.40 27.89 21.52
N GLU A 282 -9.82 27.97 22.72
CA GLU A 282 -10.27 28.88 23.79
C GLU A 282 -10.02 30.36 23.49
N GLU A 283 -9.04 30.68 22.62
CA GLU A 283 -8.78 32.04 22.14
C GLU A 283 -9.94 32.63 21.32
N ASN A 284 -10.84 31.79 20.79
CA ASN A 284 -12.01 32.18 19.98
C ASN A 284 -11.67 33.18 18.85
N ASN A 285 -10.50 32.99 18.23
CA ASN A 285 -10.00 33.80 17.13
C ASN A 285 -10.25 33.09 15.81
N SER A 286 -10.96 33.73 14.88
CA SER A 286 -11.27 33.17 13.57
C SER A 286 -10.02 32.82 12.74
N ASN A 287 -8.91 33.54 12.94
CA ASN A 287 -7.64 33.25 12.28
C ASN A 287 -7.03 31.89 12.68
N ASN A 288 -7.42 31.35 13.84
CA ASN A 288 -6.96 30.04 14.29
C ASN A 288 -7.73 28.89 13.64
N TRP A 289 -8.88 29.15 13.00
CA TRP A 289 -9.81 28.11 12.53
C TRP A 289 -9.12 27.06 11.64
N TYR A 290 -8.33 27.49 10.67
CA TYR A 290 -7.70 26.58 9.72
C TYR A 290 -6.63 25.69 10.40
N THR A 291 -5.84 26.26 11.31
CA THR A 291 -4.88 25.49 12.11
C THR A 291 -5.59 24.48 13.03
N ILE A 292 -6.68 24.91 13.68
CA ILE A 292 -7.51 24.03 14.53
C ILE A 292 -8.07 22.88 13.69
N PHE A 293 -8.60 23.17 12.50
CA PHE A 293 -9.12 22.16 11.57
C PHE A 293 -8.05 21.13 11.21
N LEU A 294 -6.90 21.57 10.70
CA LEU A 294 -5.82 20.68 10.26
C LEU A 294 -5.28 19.82 11.41
N VAL A 295 -5.01 20.41 12.59
CA VAL A 295 -4.55 19.65 13.75
C VAL A 295 -5.61 18.63 14.18
N THR A 296 -6.87 19.04 14.26
CA THR A 296 -7.97 18.15 14.67
C THR A 296 -8.10 16.98 13.69
N PHE A 297 -8.03 17.24 12.39
CA PHE A 297 -8.10 16.21 11.37
C PHE A 297 -6.96 15.19 11.49
N VAL A 298 -5.71 15.66 11.62
CA VAL A 298 -4.54 14.78 11.82
C VAL A 298 -4.71 13.91 13.07
N LEU A 299 -5.23 14.48 14.17
CA LEU A 299 -5.48 13.74 15.40
C LEU A 299 -6.62 12.71 15.28
N LEU A 300 -7.70 13.03 14.57
CA LEU A 300 -8.80 12.10 14.32
C LEU A 300 -8.37 10.96 13.39
N HIS A 301 -7.60 11.26 12.34
CA HIS A 301 -7.01 10.22 11.50
C HIS A 301 -6.03 9.35 12.31
N ASN A 302 -5.27 9.93 13.26
CA ASN A 302 -4.44 9.12 14.16
C ASN A 302 -5.28 8.15 15.00
N TYR A 303 -6.46 8.57 15.47
CA TYR A 303 -7.40 7.70 16.19
C TYR A 303 -7.88 6.54 15.31
N GLU A 304 -8.31 6.83 14.09
CA GLU A 304 -8.75 5.83 13.12
C GLU A 304 -7.68 4.75 12.91
N ARG A 305 -6.44 5.17 12.64
CA ARG A 305 -5.30 4.27 12.46
C ARG A 305 -5.02 3.43 13.71
N GLY A 306 -5.08 4.05 14.89
CA GLY A 306 -4.89 3.36 16.17
C GLY A 306 -5.97 2.30 16.43
N VAL A 307 -7.23 2.59 16.11
CA VAL A 307 -8.36 1.65 16.24
C VAL A 307 -8.22 0.50 15.23
N ALA A 308 -7.88 0.80 13.98
CA ALA A 308 -7.65 -0.22 12.95
C ALA A 308 -6.52 -1.18 13.37
N PHE A 309 -5.42 -0.65 13.92
CA PHE A 309 -4.34 -1.46 14.48
C PHE A 309 -4.82 -2.35 15.63
N GLN A 310 -5.58 -1.80 16.59
CA GLN A 310 -6.12 -2.58 17.72
C GLN A 310 -7.03 -3.71 17.25
N ARG A 311 -7.89 -3.46 16.25
CA ARG A 311 -8.75 -4.48 15.64
C ARG A 311 -7.93 -5.62 15.03
N ALA A 312 -6.91 -5.29 14.24
CA ALA A 312 -6.01 -6.28 13.65
C ALA A 312 -5.19 -7.04 14.71
N PHE A 313 -4.80 -6.36 15.79
CA PHE A 313 -4.08 -6.96 16.92
C PHE A 313 -4.95 -7.97 17.69
N SER A 314 -6.21 -7.63 17.95
CA SER A 314 -7.17 -8.52 18.61
C SER A 314 -7.51 -9.74 17.74
N ALA A 315 -7.73 -9.54 16.43
CA ALA A 315 -8.02 -10.63 15.50
C ALA A 315 -6.91 -11.69 15.47
N LYS A 316 -5.64 -11.26 15.43
CA LYS A 316 -4.47 -12.17 15.45
C LYS A 316 -4.31 -12.98 16.74
N ARG A 317 -5.02 -12.60 17.80
CA ARG A 317 -4.96 -13.22 19.13
C ARG A 317 -6.27 -13.89 19.52
N GLU A 318 -7.23 -13.94 18.59
CA GLU A 318 -8.58 -14.46 18.86
C GLU A 318 -9.22 -13.79 20.09
N ALA A 319 -8.81 -12.55 20.39
CA ALA A 319 -9.28 -11.84 21.57
C ALA A 319 -10.66 -11.25 21.26
N PRO A 320 -11.65 -11.43 22.17
CA PRO A 320 -12.97 -10.88 21.97
C PRO A 320 -12.90 -9.36 21.92
N VAL A 321 -13.35 -8.78 20.80
CA VAL A 321 -13.56 -7.33 20.68
C VAL A 321 -14.94 -7.04 21.24
N SER A 322 -15.06 -6.89 22.56
CA SER A 322 -16.30 -6.42 23.17
C SER A 322 -16.44 -4.92 22.94
N ASN A 323 -17.64 -4.49 22.54
CA ASN A 323 -17.96 -3.13 22.11
C ASN A 323 -17.17 -2.66 20.88
N ILE A 324 -17.78 -2.86 19.71
CA ILE A 324 -17.52 -2.05 18.52
C ILE A 324 -18.51 -0.89 18.59
N PRO A 325 -18.14 0.31 19.09
CA PRO A 325 -19.00 1.46 18.92
C PRO A 325 -19.15 1.65 17.41
N PHE A 326 -20.40 1.69 16.92
CA PHE A 326 -20.70 1.87 15.49
C PHE A 326 -20.47 0.65 14.59
N SER A 327 -20.58 -0.59 15.10
CA SER A 327 -20.77 -1.75 14.21
C SER A 327 -22.00 -1.59 13.31
N HIS A 328 -22.13 -2.47 12.31
CA HIS A 328 -23.34 -2.54 11.48
C HIS A 328 -24.63 -2.63 12.35
N ASP A 329 -24.53 -3.29 13.50
CA ASP A 329 -25.66 -3.53 14.40
C ASP A 329 -25.80 -2.46 15.50
N PHE A 330 -24.94 -1.44 15.51
CA PHE A 330 -25.01 -0.37 16.50
C PHE A 330 -26.27 0.47 16.30
N ASN A 331 -27.12 0.51 17.33
CA ASN A 331 -28.41 1.19 17.27
C ASN A 331 -28.39 2.44 18.14
N TRP A 332 -28.36 3.63 17.52
CA TRP A 332 -28.48 4.92 18.20
C TRP A 332 -29.80 5.10 18.96
N LYS A 333 -30.83 4.32 18.61
CA LYS A 333 -32.12 4.29 19.30
C LYS A 333 -32.14 3.33 20.50
N SER A 334 -31.04 2.62 20.77
CA SER A 334 -30.97 1.77 21.97
C SER A 334 -30.96 2.64 23.23
N LYS A 335 -31.59 2.15 24.30
CA LYS A 335 -31.57 2.84 25.60
C LYS A 335 -30.15 3.08 26.09
N ASP A 336 -29.23 2.15 25.82
CA ASP A 336 -27.83 2.24 26.23
C ASP A 336 -27.08 3.36 25.46
N ALA A 337 -27.31 3.51 24.15
CA ALA A 337 -26.68 4.56 23.35
C ALA A 337 -27.22 5.96 23.70
N GLN A 338 -28.53 6.06 23.92
CA GLN A 338 -29.18 7.30 24.39
C GLN A 338 -28.67 7.72 25.76
N HIS A 339 -28.48 6.75 26.66
CA HIS A 339 -27.93 6.98 27.99
C HIS A 339 -26.44 7.37 27.96
N MET A 340 -25.63 6.70 27.15
CA MET A 340 -24.18 6.92 27.05
C MET A 340 -23.82 8.32 26.52
N ALA A 341 -24.57 8.82 25.53
CA ALA A 341 -24.28 10.09 24.86
C ALA A 341 -25.23 11.24 25.26
N LYS A 342 -26.25 10.98 26.10
CA LYS A 342 -27.25 11.95 26.59
C LYS A 342 -27.90 12.76 25.47
N LEU A 343 -28.24 12.05 24.40
CA LEU A 343 -28.80 12.61 23.18
C LEU A 343 -30.31 12.82 23.37
N ASP A 344 -30.81 13.99 23.01
CA ASP A 344 -32.25 14.17 22.84
C ASP A 344 -32.75 13.48 21.55
N GLN A 345 -34.07 13.37 21.37
CA GLN A 345 -34.65 12.67 20.23
C GLN A 345 -34.16 13.23 18.88
N GLN A 346 -33.98 14.56 18.79
CA GLN A 346 -33.51 15.23 17.58
C GLN A 346 -32.04 14.89 17.28
N GLN A 347 -31.21 14.79 18.31
CA GLN A 347 -29.80 14.39 18.21
C GLN A 347 -29.64 12.90 17.92
N VAL A 348 -30.50 12.04 18.49
CA VAL A 348 -30.59 10.62 18.15
C VAL A 348 -30.96 10.46 16.68
N ASP A 349 -31.93 11.23 16.19
CA ASP A 349 -32.36 11.19 14.80
C ASP A 349 -31.25 11.71 13.87
N LEU A 350 -30.56 12.79 14.24
CA LEU A 350 -29.41 13.31 13.50
C LEU A 350 -28.25 12.32 13.46
N LEU A 351 -27.89 11.68 14.57
CA LEU A 351 -26.79 10.71 14.62
C LEU A 351 -27.18 9.39 13.96
N THR A 352 -28.44 8.98 14.04
CA THR A 352 -28.98 7.88 13.24
C THR A 352 -28.89 8.21 11.76
N TRP A 353 -29.25 9.43 11.36
CA TRP A 353 -29.17 9.91 9.98
C TRP A 353 -27.72 10.02 9.49
N LEU A 354 -26.81 10.61 10.28
CA LEU A 354 -25.37 10.67 9.97
C LEU A 354 -24.74 9.29 9.94
N SER A 355 -25.13 8.39 10.84
CA SER A 355 -24.69 6.99 10.84
C SER A 355 -25.24 6.25 9.64
N ASN A 356 -26.47 6.53 9.21
CA ASN A 356 -27.05 5.99 7.99
C ASN A 356 -26.42 6.61 6.74
N ILE A 357 -25.97 7.87 6.77
CA ILE A 357 -25.20 8.50 5.70
C ILE A 357 -23.78 7.96 5.67
N ALA A 358 -23.13 7.73 6.81
CA ALA A 358 -21.81 7.14 6.89
C ALA A 358 -21.86 5.66 6.50
N ARG A 359 -22.92 4.94 6.88
CA ARG A 359 -23.23 3.59 6.38
C ARG A 359 -23.58 3.63 4.91
N GLN A 360 -24.38 4.59 4.43
CA GLN A 360 -24.64 4.76 3.01
C GLN A 360 -23.36 5.12 2.27
N LYS A 361 -22.44 5.92 2.81
CA LYS A 361 -21.12 6.17 2.21
C LYS A 361 -20.23 4.95 2.26
N GLY A 362 -20.26 4.17 3.33
CA GLY A 362 -19.61 2.86 3.47
C GLY A 362 -20.31 1.73 2.68
N MET A 363 -21.56 1.94 2.26
CA MET A 363 -22.36 1.11 1.37
C MET A 363 -22.41 1.68 -0.04
N ILE A 364 -21.90 2.89 -0.30
CA ILE A 364 -21.63 3.42 -1.65
C ILE A 364 -20.30 2.84 -2.15
N TRP A 365 -19.53 2.19 -1.27
CA TRP A 365 -18.55 1.14 -1.61
C TRP A 365 -19.21 -0.20 -2.02
N ILE A 366 -20.55 -0.31 -1.91
CA ILE A 366 -21.38 -1.45 -2.33
C ILE A 366 -22.53 -0.87 -3.20
N GLU A 367 -22.17 -0.53 -4.43
CA GLU A 367 -23.02 0.07 -5.50
C GLU A 367 -23.19 1.60 -5.47
N PRO A 368 -22.70 2.32 -6.50
CA PRO A 368 -23.01 3.73 -6.70
C PRO A 368 -24.11 3.93 -7.75
N THR A 369 -25.20 4.59 -7.34
CA THR A 369 -26.07 5.33 -8.27
C THR A 369 -26.16 6.82 -7.88
N ARG A 370 -25.94 7.64 -8.92
CA ARG A 370 -26.49 8.96 -9.23
C ARG A 370 -25.85 10.28 -8.75
N GLN A 371 -25.55 11.06 -9.80
CA GLN A 371 -25.88 12.46 -10.08
C GLN A 371 -24.99 13.56 -9.48
N ALA A 372 -24.14 14.07 -10.37
CA ALA A 372 -23.40 15.32 -10.23
C ALA A 372 -24.34 16.53 -10.21
N VAL A 373 -24.15 17.39 -9.23
CA VAL A 373 -24.51 18.81 -9.31
C VAL A 373 -23.23 19.60 -9.07
N ASN A 374 -22.81 20.33 -10.10
CA ASN A 374 -21.67 21.25 -10.09
C ASN A 374 -22.12 22.60 -9.47
N PRO A 375 -21.56 23.05 -8.33
CA PRO A 375 -22.03 24.27 -7.70
C PRO A 375 -21.06 25.45 -7.77
N PHE A 376 -20.03 25.52 -8.63
CA PHE A 376 -19.24 26.76 -8.74
C PHE A 376 -18.78 27.09 -10.16
N GLY A 377 -19.23 28.27 -10.60
CA GLY A 377 -18.96 28.86 -11.91
C GLY A 377 -17.51 29.28 -12.11
N LYS A 378 -17.18 29.41 -13.39
CA LYS A 378 -15.96 30.02 -13.91
C LYS A 378 -15.81 31.44 -13.36
N GLU A 379 -14.65 31.76 -12.79
CA GLU A 379 -13.80 32.87 -13.24
C GLU A 379 -12.51 33.02 -12.41
N ASN A 380 -11.40 33.15 -13.14
CA ASN A 380 -10.10 33.72 -12.77
C ASN A 380 -9.36 33.14 -11.56
N VAL A 381 -8.71 31.99 -11.77
CA VAL A 381 -7.52 31.59 -10.99
C VAL A 381 -6.28 32.13 -11.72
N GLY A 382 -5.71 33.21 -11.19
CA GLY A 382 -4.37 33.66 -11.53
C GLY A 382 -3.35 32.55 -11.26
N SER A 383 -2.38 32.44 -12.16
CA SER A 383 -1.34 31.42 -12.22
C SER A 383 -0.64 31.17 -10.87
N TRP A 384 -1.01 30.07 -10.21
CA TRP A 384 -0.09 29.38 -9.32
C TRP A 384 0.82 28.54 -10.20
N HIS A 385 2.03 29.03 -10.46
CA HIS A 385 3.10 28.17 -10.95
C HIS A 385 3.39 27.12 -9.87
N VAL A 386 2.74 25.97 -9.99
CA VAL A 386 3.21 24.72 -9.40
C VAL A 386 4.60 24.51 -10.00
N GLN A 387 5.64 24.50 -9.16
CA GLN A 387 6.92 23.98 -9.60
C GLN A 387 6.71 22.52 -9.97
N VAL A 388 6.74 22.28 -11.28
CA VAL A 388 6.80 20.98 -11.94
C VAL A 388 7.74 20.11 -11.10
N ARG A 389 7.22 19.01 -10.52
CA ARG A 389 8.10 17.93 -10.04
C ARG A 389 8.92 17.55 -11.26
N GLN A 390 10.19 17.96 -11.31
CA GLN A 390 11.08 17.43 -12.32
C GLN A 390 11.05 15.91 -12.14
N GLY A 391 10.50 15.20 -13.12
CA GLY A 391 10.82 13.80 -13.30
C GLY A 391 12.35 13.67 -13.37
N PRO A 392 12.91 12.47 -13.16
CA PRO A 392 14.33 12.27 -13.36
C PRO A 392 14.79 12.86 -14.70
N VAL A 393 16.02 13.40 -14.70
CA VAL A 393 16.82 13.66 -15.92
C VAL A 393 16.67 12.46 -16.88
N PRO A 394 16.64 12.65 -18.21
CA PRO A 394 16.43 11.57 -19.18
C PRO A 394 17.17 10.29 -18.78
N PHE A 395 16.44 9.17 -18.81
CA PHE A 395 17.02 7.88 -18.48
C PHE A 395 17.98 7.48 -19.61
N ASP A 396 19.24 7.28 -19.25
CA ASP A 396 20.29 6.78 -20.14
C ASP A 396 20.70 5.37 -19.71
N THR A 397 19.89 4.38 -20.11
CA THR A 397 20.11 2.96 -19.81
C THR A 397 19.91 2.14 -21.08
N LYS A 398 20.32 0.87 -21.05
CA LYS A 398 20.11 -0.07 -22.18
C LYS A 398 18.64 -0.25 -22.56
N LEU A 399 17.70 0.06 -21.66
CA LEU A 399 16.26 -0.03 -21.93
C LEU A 399 15.77 1.18 -22.76
N ALA A 400 16.48 2.31 -22.78
CA ALA A 400 16.11 3.52 -23.51
C ALA A 400 16.54 3.47 -25.00
N TRP A 401 16.06 2.48 -25.74
CA TRP A 401 16.35 2.30 -27.17
C TRP A 401 15.18 2.77 -28.06
N ASN A 402 15.50 3.17 -29.28
CA ASN A 402 14.53 3.44 -30.36
C ASN A 402 14.82 2.59 -31.62
N THR A 403 14.03 2.78 -32.68
CA THR A 403 14.13 2.06 -33.97
C THR A 403 15.55 2.01 -34.57
N SER A 404 16.36 3.05 -34.37
CA SER A 404 17.72 3.13 -34.93
C SER A 404 18.78 2.42 -34.08
N THR A 405 18.42 1.91 -32.91
CA THR A 405 19.37 1.29 -31.97
C THR A 405 19.85 -0.08 -32.46
N PHE A 406 18.94 -0.85 -33.08
CA PHE A 406 19.22 -2.19 -33.59
C PHE A 406 19.53 -2.11 -35.07
N ARG A 407 20.66 -2.69 -35.47
CA ARG A 407 21.13 -2.73 -36.87
C ARG A 407 20.53 -3.90 -37.63
N SER A 408 20.30 -5.00 -36.93
CA SER A 408 19.69 -6.21 -37.48
C SER A 408 19.01 -7.04 -36.40
N GLU A 409 18.25 -8.05 -36.81
CA GLU A 409 17.54 -8.91 -35.85
C GLU A 409 18.49 -9.69 -34.92
N GLN A 410 19.74 -9.91 -35.33
CA GLN A 410 20.77 -10.59 -34.52
C GLN A 410 21.11 -9.83 -33.23
N ASP A 411 20.75 -8.54 -33.11
CA ASP A 411 20.96 -7.78 -31.89
C ASP A 411 19.99 -8.19 -30.76
N TYR A 412 18.87 -8.84 -31.09
CA TYR A 412 17.85 -9.25 -30.11
C TYR A 412 17.37 -10.70 -30.26
N ILE A 413 17.73 -11.39 -31.33
CA ILE A 413 17.47 -12.82 -31.55
C ILE A 413 18.63 -13.66 -31.03
N PHE A 414 18.32 -14.60 -30.16
CA PHE A 414 19.19 -15.68 -29.74
C PHE A 414 18.86 -16.94 -30.55
N GLU A 415 19.78 -17.35 -31.42
CA GLU A 415 19.65 -18.55 -32.24
C GLU A 415 20.10 -19.79 -31.47
N VAL A 416 19.23 -20.78 -31.38
CA VAL A 416 19.50 -22.07 -30.73
C VAL A 416 20.20 -22.99 -31.71
N THR A 417 21.30 -23.59 -31.27
CA THR A 417 22.09 -24.50 -32.11
C THR A 417 21.47 -25.90 -32.17
N THR A 418 21.87 -26.70 -33.16
CA THR A 418 21.43 -28.11 -33.26
C THR A 418 21.76 -28.93 -32.01
N SER A 419 22.92 -28.69 -31.37
CA SER A 419 23.28 -29.40 -30.14
C SER A 419 22.40 -28.98 -28.95
N GLN A 420 22.01 -27.71 -28.88
CA GLN A 420 21.10 -27.21 -27.85
C GLN A 420 19.67 -27.73 -28.05
N ASN A 421 19.22 -27.91 -29.30
CA ASN A 421 17.94 -28.60 -29.57
C ASN A 421 17.95 -30.06 -29.08
N LEU A 422 19.04 -30.79 -29.32
CA LEU A 422 19.19 -32.15 -28.80
C LEU A 422 19.20 -32.18 -27.26
N GLU A 423 19.81 -31.18 -26.63
CA GLU A 423 19.78 -30.99 -25.19
C GLU A 423 18.35 -30.77 -24.68
N VAL A 424 17.55 -29.93 -25.34
CA VAL A 424 16.13 -29.70 -25.00
C VAL A 424 15.31 -30.99 -25.12
N ALA A 425 15.48 -31.75 -26.20
CA ALA A 425 14.81 -33.04 -26.36
C ALA A 425 15.21 -34.06 -25.27
N THR A 426 16.49 -34.06 -24.89
CA THR A 426 16.99 -34.91 -23.79
C THR A 426 16.41 -34.49 -22.44
N ALA A 427 16.31 -33.18 -22.19
CA ALA A 427 15.73 -32.64 -20.96
C ALA A 427 14.24 -32.98 -20.84
N LEU A 428 13.49 -32.88 -21.94
CA LEU A 428 12.09 -33.30 -22.00
C LEU A 428 11.93 -34.78 -21.64
N ASN A 429 12.67 -35.68 -22.29
CA ASN A 429 12.58 -37.13 -22.01
C ASN A 429 12.87 -37.44 -20.54
N LYS A 430 13.92 -36.84 -19.97
CA LYS A 430 14.24 -36.99 -18.55
C LYS A 430 13.14 -36.46 -17.64
N PHE A 431 12.51 -35.35 -17.99
CA PHE A 431 11.41 -34.79 -17.22
C PHE A 431 10.18 -35.71 -17.25
N LEU A 432 9.85 -36.26 -18.43
CA LEU A 432 8.76 -37.23 -18.58
C LEU A 432 9.00 -38.50 -17.76
N ASP A 433 10.25 -38.99 -17.69
CA ASP A 433 10.62 -40.16 -16.86
C ASP A 433 10.39 -39.94 -15.36
N LEU A 434 10.30 -38.68 -14.88
CA LEU A 434 9.99 -38.36 -13.48
C LEU A 434 8.51 -38.50 -13.16
N GLY A 435 7.63 -38.55 -14.16
CA GLY A 435 6.17 -38.61 -13.98
C GLY A 435 5.58 -37.37 -13.30
N LEU A 436 6.25 -36.21 -13.44
CA LEU A 436 5.81 -34.93 -12.89
C LEU A 436 4.90 -34.19 -13.88
N ASP A 437 4.03 -33.33 -13.35
CA ASP A 437 3.15 -32.50 -14.14
C ASP A 437 3.81 -31.18 -14.57
N GLY A 438 3.30 -30.55 -15.62
CA GLY A 438 3.88 -29.32 -16.17
C GLY A 438 4.00 -28.16 -15.17
N HIS A 439 3.13 -28.09 -14.17
CA HIS A 439 3.18 -27.09 -13.10
C HIS A 439 4.43 -27.24 -12.20
N GLU A 440 5.00 -28.44 -12.14
CA GLU A 440 6.18 -28.78 -11.34
C GLU A 440 7.50 -28.52 -12.10
N ILE A 441 7.45 -28.11 -13.37
CA ILE A 441 8.65 -27.82 -14.16
C ILE A 441 9.46 -26.68 -13.53
N SER A 442 10.74 -26.96 -13.31
CA SER A 442 11.75 -26.06 -12.76
C SER A 442 13.13 -26.32 -13.40
N PRO A 443 14.09 -25.40 -13.27
CA PRO A 443 15.46 -25.64 -13.73
C PRO A 443 16.14 -26.87 -13.10
N GLN A 444 15.65 -27.34 -11.94
CA GLN A 444 16.19 -28.50 -11.24
C GLN A 444 15.79 -29.83 -11.88
N ASN A 445 14.56 -29.93 -12.42
CA ASN A 445 14.02 -31.14 -13.04
C ASN A 445 13.95 -31.08 -14.58
N PHE A 446 14.05 -29.89 -15.19
CA PHE A 446 14.23 -29.67 -16.62
C PHE A 446 15.63 -29.12 -16.88
N GLN A 447 16.65 -29.98 -16.77
CA GLN A 447 18.05 -29.56 -16.76
C GLN A 447 18.58 -29.27 -18.17
N LEU A 448 19.11 -28.06 -18.35
CA LEU A 448 19.78 -27.59 -19.56
C LEU A 448 21.23 -27.18 -19.23
N PRO A 449 22.19 -28.11 -19.22
CA PRO A 449 23.57 -27.84 -18.82
C PRO A 449 24.27 -26.72 -19.60
N THR A 450 24.01 -26.56 -20.90
CA THR A 450 24.66 -25.52 -21.71
C THR A 450 23.70 -24.40 -22.07
N LEU A 451 22.48 -24.74 -22.50
CA LEU A 451 21.48 -23.76 -22.90
C LEU A 451 20.97 -22.95 -21.69
N GLY A 452 20.87 -23.58 -20.51
CA GLY A 452 20.33 -22.94 -19.32
C GLY A 452 21.14 -21.73 -18.83
N GLU A 453 22.47 -21.72 -19.02
CA GLU A 453 23.29 -20.54 -18.71
C GLU A 453 23.01 -19.38 -19.67
N SER A 454 22.90 -19.68 -20.96
CA SER A 454 22.54 -18.69 -21.97
C SER A 454 21.16 -18.09 -21.70
N LEU A 455 20.18 -18.91 -21.32
CA LEU A 455 18.84 -18.44 -20.95
C LEU A 455 18.89 -17.50 -19.74
N ARG A 456 19.63 -17.84 -18.68
CA ARG A 456 19.79 -16.95 -17.51
C ARG A 456 20.44 -15.62 -17.85
N GLN A 457 21.40 -15.60 -18.78
CA GLN A 457 21.99 -14.36 -19.26
C GLN A 457 20.94 -13.50 -20.00
N HIS A 458 20.08 -14.12 -20.79
CA HIS A 458 18.97 -13.42 -21.44
C HIS A 458 17.89 -12.97 -20.46
N ALA A 459 17.68 -13.67 -19.34
CA ALA A 459 16.83 -13.17 -18.24
C ALA A 459 17.35 -11.83 -17.71
N GLN A 460 18.67 -11.68 -17.55
CA GLN A 460 19.27 -10.39 -17.17
C GLN A 460 19.05 -9.31 -18.24
N GLU A 461 19.14 -9.65 -19.52
CA GLU A 461 18.85 -8.70 -20.61
C GLU A 461 17.37 -8.28 -20.66
N VAL A 462 16.44 -9.17 -20.31
CA VAL A 462 15.01 -8.86 -20.15
C VAL A 462 14.79 -7.91 -18.96
N HIS A 463 15.44 -8.12 -17.82
CA HIS A 463 15.19 -7.29 -16.64
C HIS A 463 15.98 -5.98 -16.57
N SER A 464 17.24 -5.99 -17.01
CA SER A 464 18.20 -4.89 -16.82
C SER A 464 18.85 -4.40 -18.12
N GLY A 465 18.64 -5.11 -19.23
CA GLY A 465 19.15 -4.76 -20.54
C GLY A 465 18.10 -4.06 -21.40
N ARG A 466 17.90 -4.58 -22.61
CA ARG A 466 16.95 -4.04 -23.60
C ARG A 466 15.48 -4.33 -23.29
N GLY A 467 15.16 -5.14 -22.27
CA GLY A 467 13.77 -5.40 -21.90
C GLY A 467 13.12 -6.60 -22.58
N PHE A 468 13.75 -7.21 -23.60
CA PHE A 468 13.19 -8.35 -24.31
C PHE A 468 14.24 -9.24 -24.99
N VAL A 469 13.85 -10.44 -25.38
CA VAL A 469 14.63 -11.36 -26.22
C VAL A 469 13.67 -12.21 -27.07
N THR A 470 14.09 -12.55 -28.29
CA THR A 470 13.47 -13.63 -29.07
C THR A 470 14.43 -14.80 -29.16
N ILE A 471 13.99 -16.00 -28.79
CA ILE A 471 14.73 -17.25 -28.94
C ILE A 471 14.19 -17.95 -30.18
N ARG A 472 15.07 -18.23 -31.14
CA ARG A 472 14.73 -18.78 -32.45
C ARG A 472 15.43 -20.10 -32.68
N GLY A 473 14.76 -21.00 -33.39
CA GLY A 473 15.34 -22.27 -33.84
C GLY A 473 15.06 -23.47 -32.93
N ILE A 474 14.14 -23.36 -31.96
CA ILE A 474 13.62 -24.54 -31.26
C ILE A 474 12.76 -25.35 -32.23
N ASP A 475 13.09 -26.63 -32.41
CA ASP A 475 12.39 -27.51 -33.35
C ASP A 475 11.10 -28.09 -32.72
N PHE A 476 10.06 -27.26 -32.67
CA PHE A 476 8.78 -27.65 -32.05
C PHE A 476 8.01 -28.71 -32.85
N ASP A 477 8.35 -28.96 -34.11
CA ASP A 477 7.72 -29.99 -34.94
C ASP A 477 8.09 -31.41 -34.48
N LEU A 478 9.15 -31.55 -33.69
CA LEU A 478 9.54 -32.83 -33.06
C LEU A 478 8.64 -33.24 -31.88
N TYR A 479 7.83 -32.32 -31.37
CA TYR A 479 7.07 -32.52 -30.13
C TYR A 479 5.58 -32.66 -30.39
N SER A 480 4.92 -33.47 -29.56
CA SER A 480 3.46 -33.41 -29.47
C SER A 480 3.00 -32.03 -28.97
N ARG A 481 1.69 -31.76 -29.02
CA ARG A 481 1.17 -30.45 -28.57
C ARG A 481 1.44 -30.24 -27.09
N GLU A 482 1.29 -31.30 -26.32
CA GLU A 482 1.50 -31.39 -24.88
C GLU A 482 3.00 -31.23 -24.56
N ASP A 483 3.85 -32.00 -25.22
CA ASP A 483 5.30 -31.95 -25.04
C ASP A 483 5.89 -30.59 -25.42
N GLY A 484 5.38 -29.97 -26.49
CA GLY A 484 5.77 -28.63 -26.88
C GLY A 484 5.43 -27.58 -25.81
N ILE A 485 4.35 -27.76 -25.05
CA ILE A 485 4.05 -26.90 -23.90
C ILE A 485 5.03 -27.16 -22.76
N LEU A 486 5.39 -28.42 -22.48
CA LEU A 486 6.39 -28.75 -21.46
C LEU A 486 7.77 -28.16 -21.82
N VAL A 487 8.18 -28.24 -23.09
CA VAL A 487 9.41 -27.61 -23.59
C VAL A 487 9.35 -26.10 -23.40
N PHE A 488 8.24 -25.45 -23.74
CA PHE A 488 8.07 -24.02 -23.52
C PHE A 488 8.16 -23.66 -22.03
N LEU A 489 7.49 -24.42 -21.15
CA LEU A 489 7.56 -24.23 -19.69
C LEU A 489 8.98 -24.43 -19.14
N GLY A 490 9.71 -25.42 -19.68
CA GLY A 490 11.08 -25.74 -19.33
C GLY A 490 12.02 -24.60 -19.66
N LEU A 491 11.98 -24.11 -20.89
CA LEU A 491 12.78 -22.96 -21.34
C LEU A 491 12.41 -21.67 -20.57
N ALA A 492 11.11 -21.41 -20.39
CA ALA A 492 10.61 -20.25 -19.65
C ALA A 492 11.08 -20.23 -18.19
N SER A 493 11.26 -21.40 -17.55
CA SER A 493 11.69 -21.49 -16.15
C SER A 493 13.08 -20.91 -15.86
N TYR A 494 13.93 -20.77 -16.89
CA TYR A 494 15.23 -20.11 -16.78
C TYR A 494 15.16 -18.59 -16.94
N ILE A 495 14.05 -18.07 -17.47
CA ILE A 495 13.77 -16.64 -17.61
C ILE A 495 12.98 -16.13 -16.41
N GLY A 496 11.88 -16.82 -16.06
CA GLY A 496 11.07 -16.59 -14.87
C GLY A 496 10.48 -17.90 -14.36
N GLU A 497 10.85 -18.27 -13.15
CA GLU A 497 10.51 -19.56 -12.53
C GLU A 497 9.06 -19.64 -12.03
N LYS A 498 8.45 -18.50 -11.70
CA LYS A 498 7.06 -18.43 -11.23
C LYS A 498 6.11 -18.14 -12.38
N ARG A 499 4.90 -18.70 -12.29
CA ARG A 499 3.84 -18.58 -13.30
C ARG A 499 2.58 -18.05 -12.63
N ALA A 500 1.81 -17.25 -13.35
CA ALA A 500 0.66 -16.54 -12.80
C ALA A 500 -0.67 -16.96 -13.46
N LYS A 501 -1.74 -16.87 -12.68
CA LYS A 501 -3.11 -16.93 -13.19
C LYS A 501 -3.39 -15.73 -14.07
N GLN A 502 -3.97 -15.94 -15.25
CA GLN A 502 -4.19 -14.90 -16.25
C GLN A 502 -5.63 -14.39 -16.32
N ASP A 503 -6.58 -15.08 -15.68
CA ASP A 503 -7.98 -14.69 -15.60
C ASP A 503 -8.71 -15.28 -14.39
N ASP A 504 -9.98 -14.90 -14.23
CA ASP A 504 -10.87 -15.31 -13.14
C ASP A 504 -11.12 -16.84 -13.10
N GLN A 505 -10.76 -17.58 -14.14
CA GLN A 505 -10.88 -19.04 -14.19
C GLN A 505 -9.61 -19.74 -13.69
N GLY A 506 -8.55 -18.99 -13.37
CA GLY A 506 -7.28 -19.53 -12.93
C GLY A 506 -6.41 -20.06 -14.06
N ASN A 507 -6.65 -19.64 -15.32
CA ASN A 507 -5.86 -20.10 -16.46
C ASN A 507 -4.38 -19.72 -16.31
N MET A 508 -3.48 -20.70 -16.25
CA MET A 508 -2.03 -20.48 -16.11
C MET A 508 -1.35 -20.15 -17.44
N LEU A 509 -1.95 -20.58 -18.55
CA LEU A 509 -1.51 -20.28 -19.91
C LEU A 509 -2.70 -19.84 -20.78
N MET A 510 -2.45 -18.94 -21.71
CA MET A 510 -3.49 -18.34 -22.55
C MET A 510 -3.23 -18.58 -24.03
N HIS A 511 -4.25 -19.09 -24.73
CA HIS A 511 -4.21 -19.30 -26.19
C HIS A 511 -4.69 -18.05 -26.91
N ILE A 512 -3.80 -17.35 -27.61
CA ILE A 512 -4.08 -16.09 -28.31
C ILE A 512 -4.25 -16.38 -29.80
N ARG A 513 -5.49 -16.30 -30.28
CA ARG A 513 -5.90 -16.65 -31.65
C ARG A 513 -7.29 -16.08 -31.97
N ASP A 514 -7.62 -15.87 -33.23
CA ASP A 514 -8.99 -15.48 -33.61
C ASP A 514 -10.00 -16.56 -33.21
N ALA A 515 -11.03 -16.17 -32.45
CA ALA A 515 -12.11 -17.04 -32.02
C ALA A 515 -13.14 -17.20 -33.15
N LYS A 516 -12.77 -17.93 -34.21
CA LYS A 516 -13.59 -18.13 -35.42
C LYS A 516 -14.99 -18.70 -35.15
N SER A 517 -15.18 -19.41 -34.04
CA SER A 517 -16.47 -19.98 -33.63
C SER A 517 -17.37 -19.02 -32.84
N SER A 518 -16.89 -17.83 -32.47
CA SER A 518 -17.69 -16.87 -31.70
C SER A 518 -18.69 -16.13 -32.59
N ALA A 519 -19.92 -15.97 -32.09
CA ALA A 519 -20.95 -15.14 -32.73
C ALA A 519 -20.77 -13.64 -32.47
N ILE A 520 -19.82 -13.24 -31.61
CA ILE A 520 -19.54 -11.83 -31.28
C ILE A 520 -18.73 -11.19 -32.41
N SER A 521 -19.00 -9.93 -32.75
CA SER A 521 -18.28 -9.18 -33.79
C SER A 521 -16.80 -8.99 -33.44
N GLN A 522 -15.93 -8.79 -34.43
CA GLN A 522 -14.50 -8.57 -34.19
C GLN A 522 -14.22 -7.32 -33.33
N SER A 523 -15.01 -6.24 -33.49
CA SER A 523 -14.86 -4.99 -32.74
C SER A 523 -15.17 -5.15 -31.24
N ASP A 524 -16.04 -6.09 -30.88
CA ASP A 524 -16.52 -6.29 -29.50
C ASP A 524 -15.85 -7.48 -28.82
N ARG A 525 -14.89 -8.16 -29.48
CA ARG A 525 -14.11 -9.26 -28.91
C ARG A 525 -12.95 -8.73 -28.05
N PRO A 526 -12.53 -9.51 -27.03
CA PRO A 526 -11.23 -9.30 -26.40
C PRO A 526 -10.13 -9.31 -27.45
N THR A 527 -9.15 -8.42 -27.31
CA THR A 527 -8.07 -8.26 -28.30
C THR A 527 -7.33 -9.56 -28.59
N ARG A 528 -7.11 -10.39 -27.55
CA ARG A 528 -6.48 -11.72 -27.65
C ARG A 528 -7.26 -12.75 -28.48
N PHE A 529 -8.55 -12.52 -28.71
CA PHE A 529 -9.46 -13.40 -29.47
C PHE A 529 -10.00 -12.77 -30.77
N SER A 530 -9.45 -11.61 -31.16
CA SER A 530 -9.86 -10.85 -32.33
C SER A 530 -8.73 -10.77 -33.37
N ASN A 531 -9.09 -10.44 -34.61
CA ASN A 531 -8.14 -10.11 -35.67
C ASN A 531 -7.83 -8.60 -35.81
N ARG A 532 -8.50 -7.72 -35.06
CA ARG A 532 -8.25 -6.27 -35.07
C ARG A 532 -6.84 -5.93 -34.60
N ALA A 533 -6.30 -4.78 -35.01
CA ALA A 533 -5.07 -4.27 -34.41
C ALA A 533 -5.29 -3.99 -32.91
N SER A 534 -4.29 -4.30 -32.09
CA SER A 534 -4.31 -3.90 -30.68
C SER A 534 -3.67 -2.53 -30.51
N THR A 535 -4.10 -1.82 -29.46
CA THR A 535 -3.44 -0.57 -29.05
C THR A 535 -2.24 -0.89 -28.18
N PHE A 536 -1.32 0.06 -28.00
CA PHE A 536 -0.22 -0.12 -27.07
C PHE A 536 -0.73 -0.25 -25.65
N HIS A 537 -0.27 -1.30 -24.98
CA HIS A 537 -0.62 -1.62 -23.61
C HIS A 537 0.51 -2.37 -22.91
N THR A 538 0.33 -2.57 -21.62
CA THR A 538 1.04 -3.54 -20.80
C THR A 538 0.01 -4.45 -20.18
N ASP A 539 0.36 -5.71 -19.97
CA ASP A 539 -0.51 -6.63 -19.25
C ASP A 539 -0.67 -6.17 -17.79
N PRO A 540 -1.76 -6.56 -17.12
CA PRO A 540 -2.20 -5.95 -15.86
C PRO A 540 -1.13 -5.92 -14.77
N PHE A 541 -0.62 -7.08 -14.34
CA PHE A 541 0.38 -7.14 -13.27
C PHE A 541 1.54 -8.14 -13.43
N PRO A 542 1.72 -8.90 -14.53
CA PRO A 542 2.88 -9.79 -14.63
C PRO A 542 4.19 -8.99 -14.76
N ASP A 543 5.29 -9.56 -14.31
CA ASP A 543 6.63 -8.98 -14.51
C ASP A 543 7.12 -9.22 -15.94
N ILE A 544 6.89 -10.43 -16.47
CA ILE A 544 7.38 -10.87 -17.77
C ILE A 544 6.25 -11.55 -18.56
N LEU A 545 6.18 -11.27 -19.86
CA LEU A 545 5.39 -12.02 -20.81
C LEU A 545 6.28 -13.04 -21.53
N GLY A 546 5.90 -14.31 -21.50
CA GLY A 546 6.48 -15.35 -22.36
C GLY A 546 5.50 -15.71 -23.47
N LEU A 547 5.92 -15.69 -24.72
CA LEU A 547 5.07 -15.95 -25.89
C LEU A 547 5.69 -17.00 -26.79
N LEU A 548 4.99 -18.11 -27.02
CA LEU A 548 5.32 -19.11 -28.05
C LEU A 548 4.50 -18.85 -29.31
N ALA A 549 5.17 -18.61 -30.45
CA ALA A 549 4.53 -18.55 -31.74
C ALA A 549 4.32 -19.94 -32.35
N LYS A 550 3.13 -20.52 -32.21
CA LYS A 550 2.83 -21.82 -32.82
C LYS A 550 2.64 -21.72 -34.34
N SER A 551 2.01 -20.63 -34.80
CA SER A 551 1.82 -20.34 -36.22
C SER A 551 1.55 -18.86 -36.46
N CYS A 552 1.86 -18.39 -37.66
CA CYS A 552 1.67 -16.99 -38.07
C CYS A 552 0.45 -16.82 -38.99
N ALA A 553 -0.09 -15.61 -39.03
CA ALA A 553 -1.16 -15.24 -39.95
C ALA A 553 -0.69 -15.30 -41.41
N ALA A 554 -1.63 -15.32 -42.36
CA ALA A 554 -1.30 -15.17 -43.78
C ALA A 554 -0.78 -13.75 -44.09
N LYS A 555 -1.35 -12.72 -43.44
CA LYS A 555 -0.93 -11.32 -43.53
C LYS A 555 -1.02 -10.62 -42.18
N GLY A 556 -0.05 -9.75 -41.89
CA GLY A 556 -0.01 -8.95 -40.67
C GLY A 556 0.15 -9.78 -39.40
N GLY A 557 -0.33 -9.26 -38.27
CA GLY A 557 -0.31 -9.96 -36.98
C GLY A 557 1.04 -9.98 -36.28
N ASN A 558 2.02 -9.22 -36.78
CA ASN A 558 3.33 -9.06 -36.15
C ASN A 558 3.18 -8.44 -34.76
N HIS A 559 4.06 -8.86 -33.86
CA HIS A 559 4.12 -8.30 -32.51
C HIS A 559 4.96 -7.03 -32.54
N ILE A 560 4.49 -5.97 -31.88
CA ILE A 560 5.14 -4.67 -31.87
C ILE A 560 5.45 -4.32 -30.42
N ILE A 561 6.65 -3.80 -30.17
CA ILE A 561 7.08 -3.37 -28.84
C ILE A 561 7.65 -1.96 -28.89
N ALA A 562 7.54 -1.22 -27.80
CA ALA A 562 8.13 0.11 -27.67
C ALA A 562 8.71 0.29 -26.26
N SER A 563 9.91 0.86 -26.19
CA SER A 563 10.57 1.12 -24.90
C SER A 563 9.81 2.14 -24.07
N SER A 564 9.47 1.75 -22.83
CA SER A 564 8.81 2.65 -21.89
C SER A 564 9.69 3.87 -21.55
N LEU A 565 11.01 3.68 -21.47
CA LEU A 565 11.95 4.77 -21.18
C LEU A 565 12.16 5.70 -22.39
N SER A 566 12.15 5.17 -23.61
CA SER A 566 12.23 6.02 -24.81
C SER A 566 10.96 6.83 -25.00
N ILE A 567 9.80 6.22 -24.77
CA ILE A 567 8.51 6.92 -24.72
C ILE A 567 8.57 8.00 -23.64
N TYR A 568 8.99 7.64 -22.42
CA TYR A 568 9.15 8.59 -21.32
C TYR A 568 10.02 9.79 -21.71
N ASN A 569 11.24 9.53 -22.20
CA ASN A 569 12.21 10.55 -22.59
C ASN A 569 11.66 11.45 -23.70
N ALA A 570 10.97 10.87 -24.70
CA ALA A 570 10.36 11.63 -25.78
C ALA A 570 9.22 12.55 -25.30
N ILE A 571 8.34 12.05 -24.41
CA ILE A 571 7.28 12.88 -23.82
C ILE A 571 7.90 13.95 -22.91
N ALA A 572 8.89 13.61 -22.08
CA ALA A 572 9.56 14.53 -21.17
C ALA A 572 10.20 15.73 -21.92
N ALA A 573 10.75 15.47 -23.10
CA ALA A 573 11.41 16.49 -23.91
C ALA A 573 10.43 17.50 -24.54
N VAL A 574 9.21 17.07 -24.90
CA VAL A 574 8.28 17.88 -25.72
C VAL A 574 7.01 18.29 -24.96
N ARG A 575 6.48 17.42 -24.11
CA ARG A 575 5.21 17.58 -23.38
C ARG A 575 5.32 17.01 -21.95
N PRO A 576 6.18 17.56 -21.07
CA PRO A 576 6.32 17.08 -19.69
C PRO A 576 5.02 17.19 -18.87
N ASP A 577 4.10 18.07 -19.27
CA ASP A 577 2.75 18.16 -18.72
C ASP A 577 1.93 16.87 -18.91
N ILE A 578 2.15 16.13 -20.01
CA ILE A 578 1.49 14.84 -20.25
C ILE A 578 1.98 13.79 -19.25
N LEU A 579 3.27 13.77 -18.91
CA LEU A 579 3.79 12.88 -17.87
C LEU A 579 3.16 13.15 -16.51
N GLU A 580 2.89 14.42 -16.19
CA GLU A 580 2.16 14.78 -14.98
C GLU A 580 0.75 14.19 -15.00
N VAL A 581 0.01 14.31 -16.10
CA VAL A 581 -1.34 13.73 -16.22
C VAL A 581 -1.31 12.21 -16.10
N LEU A 582 -0.36 11.53 -16.77
CA LEU A 582 -0.21 10.07 -16.71
C LEU A 582 0.13 9.58 -15.29
N ALA A 583 0.80 10.39 -14.49
CA ALA A 583 1.20 10.05 -13.12
C ALA A 583 0.12 10.34 -12.06
N ARG A 584 -0.98 11.01 -12.41
CA ARG A 584 -2.09 11.27 -11.47
C ARG A 584 -2.81 9.97 -11.10
N PRO A 585 -3.30 9.80 -9.86
CA PRO A 585 -3.99 8.58 -9.43
C PRO A 585 -5.48 8.54 -9.85
N ASP A 586 -5.91 9.41 -10.77
CA ASP A 586 -7.31 9.61 -11.14
C ASP A 586 -7.73 8.91 -12.44
N TRP A 587 -7.01 7.86 -12.87
CA TRP A 587 -7.40 7.05 -14.03
C TRP A 587 -8.33 5.89 -13.63
N PRO A 588 -9.54 5.83 -14.20
CA PRO A 588 -10.56 4.85 -13.82
C PRO A 588 -10.42 3.56 -14.63
N PHE A 589 -9.66 2.58 -14.15
CA PHE A 589 -9.56 1.28 -14.81
C PHE A 589 -10.81 0.44 -14.52
N ASP A 590 -11.64 0.20 -15.53
CA ASP A 590 -12.84 -0.62 -15.41
C ASP A 590 -12.53 -2.07 -15.77
N SER A 591 -12.48 -2.93 -14.75
CA SER A 591 -12.41 -4.37 -14.89
C SER A 591 -13.46 -5.01 -13.98
N PRO A 592 -14.60 -5.49 -14.52
CA PRO A 592 -15.61 -6.20 -13.74
C PRO A 592 -15.21 -7.61 -13.30
N GLY A 593 -13.96 -8.04 -13.53
CA GLY A 593 -13.47 -9.37 -13.18
C GLY A 593 -13.19 -9.53 -11.68
N GLY A 594 -13.07 -10.79 -11.25
CA GLY A 594 -12.72 -11.17 -9.88
C GLY A 594 -11.21 -11.14 -9.59
N LEU A 595 -10.36 -11.49 -10.56
CA LEU A 595 -8.90 -11.51 -10.42
C LEU A 595 -8.30 -10.11 -10.58
N ILE A 596 -8.83 -9.34 -11.54
CA ILE A 596 -8.42 -7.94 -11.80
C ILE A 596 -9.60 -7.05 -11.47
N GLU A 597 -9.50 -6.32 -10.37
CA GLU A 597 -10.56 -5.44 -9.89
C GLU A 597 -10.53 -4.05 -10.52
N ARG A 598 -11.69 -3.38 -10.46
CA ARG A 598 -11.81 -1.95 -10.77
C ARG A 598 -10.93 -1.14 -9.82
N THR A 599 -10.22 -0.17 -10.36
CA THR A 599 -9.29 0.64 -9.57
C THR A 599 -9.10 2.04 -10.13
N MET A 600 -8.81 2.98 -9.23
CA MET A 600 -8.31 4.32 -9.56
C MET A 600 -6.82 4.33 -9.29
N ARG A 601 -5.99 4.48 -10.33
CA ARG A 601 -4.53 4.46 -10.18
C ARG A 601 -3.82 5.19 -11.31
N PRO A 602 -2.55 5.57 -11.16
CA PRO A 602 -1.77 6.11 -12.27
C PRO A 602 -1.59 5.15 -13.46
N ILE A 603 -1.31 5.72 -14.63
CA ILE A 603 -0.75 5.01 -15.78
C ILE A 603 0.78 4.93 -15.65
N LEU A 604 1.41 6.03 -15.20
CA LEU A 604 2.85 6.17 -15.05
C LEU A 604 3.25 6.19 -13.57
N PHE A 605 4.19 5.33 -13.21
CA PHE A 605 4.77 5.26 -11.87
C PHE A 605 6.28 5.51 -11.91
N TYR A 606 6.80 6.16 -10.87
CA TYR A 606 8.23 6.21 -10.60
C TYR A 606 8.52 5.37 -9.36
N HIS A 607 9.13 4.21 -9.54
CA HIS A 607 9.41 3.32 -8.42
C HIS A 607 10.68 2.50 -8.65
N GLY A 608 11.46 2.30 -7.59
CA GLY A 608 12.64 1.44 -7.65
C GLY A 608 13.68 1.85 -8.70
N GLY A 609 13.75 3.13 -9.07
CA GLY A 609 14.66 3.64 -10.11
C GLY A 609 14.14 3.53 -11.54
N HIS A 610 12.89 3.10 -11.74
CA HIS A 610 12.29 2.89 -13.07
C HIS A 610 11.07 3.80 -13.29
N ALA A 611 10.84 4.19 -14.54
CA ALA A 611 9.55 4.69 -15.02
C ALA A 611 8.73 3.50 -15.53
N ILE A 612 7.68 3.14 -14.79
CA ILE A 612 6.83 1.98 -15.07
C ILE A 612 5.53 2.49 -15.67
N PHE A 613 5.22 2.04 -16.89
CA PHE A 613 3.89 2.22 -17.47
C PHE A 613 3.07 0.99 -17.16
N ASN A 614 1.85 1.19 -16.70
CA ASN A 614 0.92 0.09 -16.52
C ASN A 614 -0.50 0.48 -16.91
N TYR A 615 -0.89 0.19 -18.14
CA TYR A 615 -2.22 0.49 -18.65
C TYR A 615 -2.63 -0.35 -19.86
N ALA A 616 -3.94 -0.32 -20.11
CA ALA A 616 -4.60 -0.75 -21.33
C ALA A 616 -5.67 0.29 -21.65
N ARG A 617 -6.00 0.50 -22.94
CA ARG A 617 -6.98 1.53 -23.33
C ARG A 617 -8.41 1.06 -23.07
N GLU A 618 -8.72 -0.20 -23.39
CA GLU A 618 -10.07 -0.77 -23.27
C GLU A 618 -10.69 -0.59 -21.87
N PRO A 619 -9.99 -0.85 -20.73
CA PRO A 619 -10.54 -0.57 -19.39
C PRO A 619 -10.88 0.91 -19.13
N LEU A 620 -10.22 1.85 -19.82
CA LEU A 620 -10.34 3.29 -19.59
C LEU A 620 -11.41 3.94 -20.47
N ILE A 621 -11.62 3.45 -21.68
CA ILE A 621 -12.54 4.06 -22.66
C ILE A 621 -13.68 3.15 -23.13
N GLY A 622 -13.61 1.84 -22.90
CA GLY A 622 -14.56 0.86 -23.42
C GLY A 622 -14.29 0.47 -24.87
N LEU A 623 -15.19 -0.34 -25.44
CA LEU A 623 -15.29 -0.61 -26.88
C LEU A 623 -16.61 -0.05 -27.40
N ASP A 624 -16.74 0.08 -28.73
CA ASP A 624 -17.87 0.74 -29.38
C ASP A 624 -19.24 0.26 -28.87
N ASN A 625 -19.45 -1.07 -28.77
CA ASN A 625 -20.69 -1.64 -28.24
C ASN A 625 -20.53 -2.28 -26.86
N VAL A 626 -19.40 -2.08 -26.19
CA VAL A 626 -19.13 -2.58 -24.84
C VAL A 626 -18.92 -1.37 -23.93
N PRO A 627 -20.02 -0.78 -23.42
CA PRO A 627 -19.91 0.37 -22.55
C PRO A 627 -19.22 -0.02 -21.24
N ARG A 628 -18.46 0.94 -20.70
CA ARG A 628 -17.97 0.86 -19.32
C ARG A 628 -19.15 0.87 -18.35
N SER A 629 -18.91 0.36 -17.15
CA SER A 629 -19.87 0.25 -16.06
C SER A 629 -20.58 1.59 -15.82
N SER A 630 -21.90 1.55 -15.77
CA SER A 630 -22.71 2.76 -15.53
C SER A 630 -22.32 3.42 -14.21
N GLY A 631 -22.10 4.74 -14.23
CA GLY A 631 -21.69 5.51 -13.05
C GLY A 631 -20.18 5.49 -12.75
N PHE A 632 -19.39 4.74 -13.51
CA PHE A 632 -17.93 4.74 -13.36
C PHE A 632 -17.31 5.96 -14.07
N PRO A 633 -16.25 6.61 -13.52
CA PRO A 633 -15.76 7.87 -14.06
C PRO A 633 -15.30 7.77 -15.52
N THR A 634 -15.64 8.79 -16.30
CA THR A 634 -15.17 8.93 -17.69
C THR A 634 -13.89 9.77 -17.74
N LEU A 635 -13.07 9.53 -18.75
CA LEU A 635 -11.83 10.30 -18.92
C LEU A 635 -12.13 11.76 -19.26
N THR A 636 -11.39 12.65 -18.60
CA THR A 636 -11.35 14.07 -18.94
C THR A 636 -10.73 14.30 -20.32
N ARG A 637 -10.91 15.49 -20.90
CA ARG A 637 -10.26 15.86 -22.17
C ARG A 637 -8.74 15.73 -22.09
N TYR A 638 -8.13 16.15 -20.98
CA TYR A 638 -6.67 16.09 -20.78
C TYR A 638 -6.16 14.65 -20.65
N GLN A 639 -6.91 13.77 -19.99
CA GLN A 639 -6.59 12.34 -19.93
C GLN A 639 -6.68 11.66 -21.30
N ARG A 640 -7.69 12.00 -22.11
CA ARG A 640 -7.80 11.49 -23.49
C ARG A 640 -6.63 11.97 -24.35
N GLU A 641 -6.30 13.26 -24.30
CA GLU A 641 -5.13 13.82 -24.98
C GLU A 641 -3.83 13.10 -24.56
N ALA A 642 -3.63 12.88 -23.26
CA ALA A 642 -2.46 12.18 -22.75
C ALA A 642 -2.37 10.74 -23.26
N LEU A 643 -3.49 10.00 -23.33
CA LEU A 643 -3.53 8.66 -23.92
C LEU A 643 -3.22 8.66 -25.41
N ASP A 644 -3.78 9.60 -26.16
CA ASP A 644 -3.57 9.69 -27.61
C ASP A 644 -2.11 10.08 -27.94
N PHE A 645 -1.52 10.98 -27.15
CA PHE A 645 -0.11 11.35 -27.28
C PHE A 645 0.82 10.19 -26.89
N LEU A 646 0.50 9.45 -25.83
CA LEU A 646 1.24 8.25 -25.43
C LEU A 646 1.26 7.21 -26.56
N GLU A 647 0.09 6.93 -27.14
CA GLU A 647 -0.05 6.00 -28.29
C GLU A 647 0.79 6.44 -29.49
N ALA A 648 0.68 7.71 -29.88
CA ALA A 648 1.44 8.27 -31.00
C ALA A 648 2.95 8.22 -30.75
N THR A 649 3.38 8.49 -29.51
CA THR A 649 4.80 8.41 -29.12
C THR A 649 5.31 6.98 -29.14
N ALA A 650 4.50 6.02 -28.69
CA ALA A 650 4.83 4.59 -28.77
C ALA A 650 5.03 4.15 -30.22
N HIS A 651 4.12 4.52 -31.13
CA HIS A 651 4.26 4.25 -32.57
C HIS A 651 5.54 4.86 -33.18
N ALA A 652 5.90 6.08 -32.80
CA ALA A 652 7.11 6.73 -33.30
C ALA A 652 8.41 6.04 -32.83
N ASN A 653 8.36 5.26 -31.75
CA ASN A 653 9.51 4.59 -31.14
C ASN A 653 9.41 3.05 -31.21
N GLN A 654 8.51 2.51 -32.04
CA GLN A 654 8.18 1.08 -32.04
C GLN A 654 9.20 0.22 -32.80
N LEU A 655 9.39 -1.01 -32.35
CA LEU A 655 10.09 -2.07 -33.08
C LEU A 655 9.07 -3.16 -33.43
N VAL A 656 9.04 -3.56 -34.71
CA VAL A 656 8.19 -4.67 -35.18
C VAL A 656 8.99 -5.96 -35.12
N LEU A 657 8.51 -6.94 -34.36
CA LEU A 657 9.11 -8.27 -34.24
C LEU A 657 8.51 -9.20 -35.30
N GLN A 658 9.35 -9.65 -36.23
CA GLN A 658 8.97 -10.62 -37.26
C GLN A 658 9.15 -12.03 -36.71
N ASN A 659 8.12 -12.51 -36.00
CA ASN A 659 8.15 -13.84 -35.41
C ASN A 659 7.91 -14.93 -36.45
N LEU A 660 8.68 -16.01 -36.35
CA LEU A 660 8.50 -17.25 -37.09
C LEU A 660 7.81 -18.31 -36.22
N PRO A 661 7.16 -19.33 -36.81
CA PRO A 661 6.72 -20.49 -36.06
C PRO A 661 7.87 -21.11 -35.27
N GLY A 662 7.63 -21.40 -33.99
CA GLY A 662 8.60 -21.90 -33.02
C GLY A 662 9.34 -20.82 -32.23
N ASP A 663 9.26 -19.55 -32.60
CA ASP A 663 9.92 -18.47 -31.85
C ASP A 663 9.31 -18.32 -30.45
N LEU A 664 10.18 -18.13 -29.45
CA LEU A 664 9.81 -17.76 -28.09
C LEU A 664 10.21 -16.31 -27.83
N THR A 665 9.27 -15.45 -27.49
CA THR A 665 9.56 -14.05 -27.12
C THR A 665 9.33 -13.84 -25.62
N PHE A 666 10.30 -13.24 -24.94
CA PHE A 666 10.18 -12.82 -23.54
C PHE A 666 10.30 -11.31 -23.43
N ILE A 667 9.39 -10.67 -22.70
CA ILE A 667 9.23 -9.21 -22.63
C ILE A 667 9.04 -8.79 -21.18
N ASN A 668 9.82 -7.83 -20.71
CA ASN A 668 9.58 -7.15 -19.44
C ASN A 668 8.35 -6.25 -19.58
N ASN A 669 7.26 -6.65 -18.92
CA ASN A 669 5.96 -6.03 -19.04
C ASN A 669 5.90 -4.61 -18.44
N HIS A 670 6.79 -4.31 -17.49
CA HIS A 670 6.88 -2.98 -16.88
C HIS A 670 7.79 -2.03 -17.66
N GLY A 671 8.74 -2.59 -18.41
CA GLY A 671 9.74 -1.86 -19.18
C GLY A 671 9.37 -1.61 -20.64
N LEU A 672 8.40 -2.33 -21.19
CA LEU A 672 8.00 -2.24 -22.60
C LEU A 672 6.49 -2.19 -22.74
N LEU A 673 6.00 -1.28 -23.59
CA LEU A 673 4.64 -1.34 -24.10
C LEU A 673 4.63 -2.27 -25.32
N HIS A 674 3.53 -2.98 -25.53
CA HIS A 674 3.38 -3.88 -26.67
C HIS A 674 2.02 -3.75 -27.34
N SER A 675 1.98 -4.07 -28.63
CA SER A 675 0.80 -4.05 -29.49
C SER A 675 0.94 -5.07 -30.62
N ARG A 676 -0.07 -5.19 -31.47
CA ARG A 676 -0.16 -6.17 -32.54
C ARG A 676 -0.86 -5.57 -33.74
N GLU A 677 -0.30 -5.81 -34.92
CA GLU A 677 -0.96 -5.45 -36.19
C GLU A 677 -2.28 -6.20 -36.38
N ALA A 678 -3.23 -5.60 -37.11
CA ALA A 678 -4.36 -6.37 -37.63
C ALA A 678 -3.87 -7.54 -38.49
N PHE A 679 -4.64 -8.62 -38.58
CA PHE A 679 -4.26 -9.77 -39.39
C PHE A 679 -5.41 -10.42 -40.16
N GLU A 680 -5.02 -11.16 -41.18
CA GLU A 680 -5.89 -12.01 -41.99
C GLU A 680 -5.36 -13.44 -41.92
N ASP A 681 -6.26 -14.37 -41.59
CA ASP A 681 -5.97 -15.80 -41.56
C ASP A 681 -6.43 -16.48 -42.86
N GLU A 682 -5.70 -17.52 -43.26
CA GLU A 682 -6.11 -18.52 -44.26
C GLU A 682 -6.24 -19.90 -43.58
N PRO A 683 -6.88 -20.92 -44.20
CA PRO A 683 -7.08 -22.23 -43.57
C PRO A 683 -5.79 -22.88 -43.07
N GLU A 684 -4.69 -22.76 -43.81
CA GLU A 684 -3.37 -23.31 -43.47
C GLU A 684 -2.46 -22.32 -42.73
N LYS A 685 -2.81 -21.03 -42.69
CA LYS A 685 -2.03 -19.95 -42.08
C LYS A 685 -2.89 -19.13 -41.14
N SER A 686 -3.12 -19.69 -39.95
CA SER A 686 -3.88 -19.05 -38.89
C SER A 686 -2.97 -18.66 -37.74
N ARG A 687 -3.06 -17.41 -37.29
CA ARG A 687 -2.23 -16.92 -36.19
C ARG A 687 -2.57 -17.61 -34.88
N TYR A 688 -1.54 -18.14 -34.20
CA TYR A 688 -1.71 -18.81 -32.92
C TYR A 688 -0.48 -18.62 -32.03
N LEU A 689 -0.67 -17.91 -30.91
CA LEU A 689 0.32 -17.84 -29.83
C LEU A 689 -0.17 -18.52 -28.56
N VAL A 690 0.78 -18.96 -27.72
CA VAL A 690 0.53 -19.33 -26.32
C VAL A 690 1.30 -18.38 -25.43
N ARG A 691 0.62 -17.76 -24.45
CA ARG A 691 1.20 -16.78 -23.52
C ARG A 691 1.29 -17.35 -22.11
N LEU A 692 2.41 -17.05 -21.46
CA LEU A 692 2.65 -17.20 -20.02
C LEU A 692 2.86 -15.83 -19.38
N TRP A 693 2.37 -15.69 -18.16
CA TRP A 693 2.75 -14.63 -17.24
C TRP A 693 3.78 -15.18 -16.27
N LEU A 694 4.95 -14.56 -16.24
CA LEU A 694 6.13 -15.08 -15.56
C LEU A 694 6.67 -14.06 -14.55
N LYS A 695 7.34 -14.56 -13.53
CA LYS A 695 8.10 -13.76 -12.56
C LYS A 695 9.41 -14.45 -12.21
N ASN A 696 10.46 -13.65 -12.14
CA ASN A 696 11.77 -14.04 -11.64
C ASN A 696 12.01 -13.32 -10.31
N ASP A 697 11.93 -14.01 -9.18
CA ASP A 697 11.96 -13.35 -7.86
C ASP A 697 13.27 -12.58 -7.63
N ALA A 698 14.38 -13.06 -8.18
CA ALA A 698 15.70 -12.45 -8.01
C ALA A 698 15.88 -11.18 -8.85
N LEU A 699 15.27 -11.12 -10.04
CA LEU A 699 15.44 -10.04 -11.01
C LEU A 699 14.23 -9.10 -11.13
N ALA A 700 13.07 -9.48 -10.58
CA ALA A 700 11.84 -8.71 -10.62
C ALA A 700 12.04 -7.28 -10.11
N TRP A 701 11.40 -6.32 -10.79
CA TRP A 701 11.47 -4.93 -10.40
C TRP A 701 10.67 -4.72 -9.11
N LYS A 702 11.10 -3.76 -8.30
CA LYS A 702 10.27 -3.32 -7.17
C LYS A 702 9.03 -2.62 -7.71
N LEU A 703 7.87 -3.02 -7.24
CA LEU A 703 6.58 -2.45 -7.67
C LEU A 703 5.98 -1.51 -6.62
N PRO A 704 5.33 -0.41 -7.05
CA PRO A 704 4.51 0.42 -6.17
C PRO A 704 3.34 -0.41 -5.60
N ARG A 705 2.80 -0.01 -4.43
CA ARG A 705 1.83 -0.83 -3.67
C ARG A 705 0.70 -1.40 -4.53
N VAL A 706 0.03 -0.56 -5.32
CA VAL A 706 -1.11 -0.97 -6.16
C VAL A 706 -0.75 -2.03 -7.21
N LEU A 707 0.44 -1.94 -7.82
CA LEU A 707 0.89 -2.94 -8.80
C LEU A 707 1.39 -4.20 -8.08
N ARG A 708 2.01 -4.05 -6.91
CA ARG A 708 2.46 -5.17 -6.09
C ARG A 708 1.29 -6.01 -5.56
N GLU A 709 0.24 -5.37 -5.06
CA GLU A 709 -0.98 -6.06 -4.60
C GLU A 709 -1.64 -6.83 -5.75
N GLY A 710 -1.71 -6.22 -6.95
CA GLY A 710 -2.16 -6.92 -8.15
C GLY A 710 -1.24 -8.09 -8.53
N ASN A 711 0.07 -7.91 -8.51
CA ASN A 711 1.05 -8.95 -8.81
C ASN A 711 0.97 -10.13 -7.81
N GLU A 712 0.93 -9.85 -6.51
CA GLU A 712 0.76 -10.85 -5.45
C GLU A 712 -0.52 -11.67 -5.66
N ARG A 713 -1.62 -11.05 -6.10
CA ARG A 713 -2.84 -11.78 -6.45
C ARG A 713 -2.69 -12.75 -7.62
N LEU A 714 -1.87 -12.41 -8.62
CA LEU A 714 -1.66 -13.29 -9.77
C LEU A 714 -0.79 -14.51 -9.44
N PHE A 715 0.21 -14.32 -8.56
CA PHE A 715 1.27 -15.31 -8.30
C PHE A 715 1.16 -16.03 -6.95
N GLU A 716 0.48 -15.47 -5.94
CA GLU A 716 0.49 -15.98 -4.55
C GLU A 716 -0.91 -16.29 -4.00
N ASP A 717 -1.97 -15.84 -4.67
CA ASP A 717 -3.34 -16.12 -4.26
C ASP A 717 -3.68 -17.60 -4.42
N ASN A 718 -4.38 -18.19 -3.46
CA ASN A 718 -4.87 -19.58 -3.50
C ASN A 718 -6.41 -19.66 -3.54
N GLU A 719 -7.13 -18.54 -3.68
CA GLU A 719 -8.60 -18.49 -3.72
C GLU A 719 -9.18 -19.07 -5.03
N VAL A 720 -8.41 -19.01 -6.12
CA VAL A 720 -8.78 -19.57 -7.42
C VAL A 720 -7.82 -20.71 -7.77
N GLU A 721 -8.38 -21.89 -8.06
CA GLU A 721 -7.64 -23.10 -8.47
C GLU A 721 -6.93 -22.89 -9.82
N GLU A 722 -5.72 -23.45 -9.95
CA GLU A 722 -4.95 -23.36 -11.20
C GLU A 722 -5.57 -24.21 -12.31
N GLN A 723 -5.72 -23.64 -13.50
CA GLN A 723 -6.17 -24.34 -14.70
C GLN A 723 -5.09 -24.37 -15.79
N TRP A 724 -4.67 -25.58 -16.13
CA TRP A 724 -3.64 -25.86 -17.13
C TRP A 724 -4.24 -26.34 -18.44
N ASN A 725 -4.85 -25.42 -19.18
CA ASN A 725 -5.53 -25.73 -20.44
C ASN A 725 -4.54 -25.95 -21.59
N ILE A 726 -3.92 -27.12 -21.68
CA ILE A 726 -2.91 -27.45 -22.71
C ILE A 726 -3.48 -27.31 -24.14
N VAL A 727 -4.75 -27.69 -24.32
CA VAL A 727 -5.46 -27.63 -25.60
C VAL A 727 -6.45 -26.45 -25.59
N PRO A 728 -6.52 -25.64 -26.66
CA PRO A 728 -7.46 -24.53 -26.71
C PRO A 728 -8.90 -25.04 -26.79
N LEU A 729 -9.76 -24.56 -25.90
CA LEU A 729 -11.21 -24.78 -25.97
C LEU A 729 -11.87 -23.77 -26.94
N PRO A 730 -12.88 -24.18 -27.72
CA PRO A 730 -13.64 -23.26 -28.55
C PRO A 730 -14.29 -22.16 -27.70
N ARG A 731 -14.00 -20.90 -28.03
CA ARG A 731 -14.58 -19.72 -27.35
C ARG A 731 -15.79 -19.22 -28.12
N LEU A 732 -16.98 -19.39 -27.54
CA LEU A 732 -18.25 -19.00 -28.14
C LEU A 732 -18.72 -17.61 -27.68
N THR A 733 -18.57 -17.34 -26.37
CA THR A 733 -18.98 -16.09 -25.72
C THR A 733 -17.83 -15.50 -24.89
N PHE A 734 -17.97 -14.23 -24.52
CA PHE A 734 -17.01 -13.50 -23.67
C PHE A 734 -17.77 -12.69 -22.62
N THR A 735 -17.25 -12.66 -21.40
CA THR A 735 -17.79 -11.79 -20.34
C THR A 735 -17.50 -10.32 -20.67
N VAL A 736 -18.11 -9.38 -19.93
CA VAL A 736 -17.74 -7.96 -20.06
C VAL A 736 -16.29 -7.73 -19.59
N ALA A 737 -15.87 -8.42 -18.54
CA ALA A 737 -14.52 -8.30 -17.98
C ALA A 737 -13.45 -8.70 -19.01
N GLU A 738 -13.70 -9.79 -19.74
CA GLU A 738 -12.80 -10.26 -20.78
C GLU A 738 -12.73 -9.30 -21.97
N ARG A 739 -13.83 -8.64 -22.32
CA ARG A 739 -13.90 -7.71 -23.45
C ARG A 739 -13.26 -6.37 -23.15
N LEU A 740 -13.22 -5.98 -21.87
CA LEU A 740 -12.54 -4.78 -21.40
C LEU A 740 -11.09 -5.04 -20.99
N SER A 741 -10.55 -6.25 -21.18
CA SER A 741 -9.11 -6.51 -21.05
C SER A 741 -8.42 -6.53 -22.41
N SER A 742 -7.23 -5.93 -22.50
CA SER A 742 -6.34 -6.04 -23.67
C SER A 742 -5.65 -7.40 -23.68
#